data_AF-A0A259M2Q2-F1
#
_entry.id   AF-A0A259M2Q2-F1
#
_cell.length_a   1.000
_cell.length_b   1.000
_cell.length_c   1.000
_cell.angle_alpha   90.00
_cell.angle_beta   90.00
_cell.angle_gamma   90.00
#
_symmetry.space_group_name_H-M   'P 1'
#
loop_
_entity.id
_entity.type
_entity.pdbx_description
1 polymer ?
#
loop_
_entity_poly.entity_id
_entity_poly.type
_entity_poly.pdbx_seq_one_letter_code
_entity_poly.pdbx_strand_id
1 'polypeptide(L)'
;MTLAQLRKIKNPRAILLCLVGLALTACATPGAAVPAQMTPWKALQDCFRQDVAPSKPLAEQMALTCMSSQAAADPRRSGIERSAAYFNASAAFNLLAVQGSTSEACESALSCHVQAFRMAERSLLHQDDTQLTSGLNQQAMQGPSLYRLRRALETAQALQGIAELGGDAETCAAPSLCLDMAGKRLATENLTQLAAQMEGSFKATACAALDTRASINAERGTGFEAGALEDFRSVVKFCPDLAEAASRKLANFALHRADQLAQAVDKAPSSASAKETAALAAAALAFYQEALSSEQLALDANRGAARMLIHLADLEPAQAMAHLDSATAFLEAAGAFSVNVPADAKAEDLAQLGSTYLKLAAMLRKTDSVRAETLIARAVRALEEASKLSPSHDHVMALADAYLAADQTEKAITTYQADFASSGRLDSALAFAGLLEASGRKEEALQTLQSSSISNSSDPGLLYQRGRLRFLLTDHKGALKDLSTSAPQLTGPKKAEARYMISISETTLRQTGWLARALAAADEAAQLDSFSRKYVRQDCLLHIEQGGKSVRNGTSLQRCPSNGTAERHLLRGMFFLKQAQLTEVSPYNAASQDMWRSLLNLADDAFRAGLETAGDNETVRFDDLGKDVVLKTALEQGRLVAARCRRDTVIAPDSVTWHQLEAFFGHYGVLKCTPH
;
A
#
# COMPACT_ATOMS: atom_id res chain seq x y z
N MET A 1 -15.81 15.21 -35.38
CA MET A 1 -17.24 15.45 -35.65
C MET A 1 -18.03 15.23 -34.37
N THR A 2 -18.94 16.14 -34.01
CA THR A 2 -19.80 15.98 -32.81
C THR A 2 -21.01 15.08 -33.12
N LEU A 3 -21.55 14.42 -32.09
CA LEU A 3 -22.68 13.47 -32.16
C LEU A 3 -23.94 14.05 -32.84
N ALA A 4 -24.08 15.38 -32.87
CA ALA A 4 -25.15 16.09 -33.55
C ALA A 4 -25.07 16.01 -35.10
N GLN A 5 -23.88 15.80 -35.67
CA GLN A 5 -23.71 15.74 -37.14
C GLN A 5 -24.03 14.35 -37.74
N LEU A 6 -24.03 13.28 -36.95
CA LEU A 6 -24.31 11.92 -37.43
C LEU A 6 -25.81 11.64 -37.67
N ARG A 7 -26.72 12.43 -37.08
CA ARG A 7 -28.18 12.23 -37.20
C ARG A 7 -28.81 12.70 -38.52
N LYS A 8 -28.05 13.31 -39.44
CA LYS A 8 -28.58 13.87 -40.71
C LYS A 8 -28.38 12.98 -41.95
N ILE A 9 -27.77 11.80 -41.82
CA ILE A 9 -27.50 10.91 -42.97
C ILE A 9 -28.66 9.92 -43.16
N LYS A 10 -29.51 10.16 -44.17
CA LYS A 10 -30.73 9.35 -44.48
C LYS A 10 -30.48 8.17 -45.43
N ASN A 11 -29.26 7.66 -45.57
CA ASN A 11 -28.97 6.59 -46.53
C ASN A 11 -28.30 5.37 -45.85
N PRO A 12 -28.99 4.23 -45.71
CA PRO A 12 -28.48 3.07 -44.96
C PRO A 12 -27.26 2.40 -45.63
N ARG A 13 -27.02 2.66 -46.93
CA ARG A 13 -25.79 2.21 -47.62
C ARG A 13 -24.55 3.05 -47.30
N ALA A 14 -24.70 4.29 -46.84
CA ALA A 14 -23.58 5.14 -46.39
C ALA A 14 -23.12 4.80 -44.95
N ILE A 15 -24.03 4.24 -44.14
CA ILE A 15 -23.75 3.83 -42.75
C ILE A 15 -22.97 2.50 -42.73
N LEU A 16 -23.22 1.60 -43.70
CA LEU A 16 -22.44 0.36 -43.85
C LEU A 16 -20.99 0.62 -44.32
N LEU A 17 -20.75 1.68 -45.11
CA LEU A 17 -19.40 2.09 -45.53
C LEU A 17 -18.61 2.82 -44.42
N CYS A 18 -19.29 3.45 -43.45
CA CYS A 18 -18.63 4.05 -42.29
C CYS A 18 -18.34 3.04 -41.16
N LEU A 19 -19.07 1.93 -41.08
CA LEU A 19 -18.90 0.91 -40.03
C LEU A 19 -17.91 -0.20 -40.39
N VAL A 20 -17.56 -0.38 -41.67
CA VAL A 20 -16.47 -1.30 -42.10
C VAL A 20 -15.09 -0.59 -42.07
N GLY A 21 -15.05 0.72 -41.88
CA GLY A 21 -13.81 1.51 -41.83
C GLY A 21 -13.13 1.63 -40.47
N LEU A 22 -13.64 0.99 -39.41
CA LEU A 22 -13.17 1.20 -38.02
C LEU A 22 -12.79 -0.07 -37.25
N ALA A 23 -12.64 -1.21 -37.93
CA ALA A 23 -12.20 -2.46 -37.30
C ALA A 23 -11.07 -3.12 -38.11
N LEU A 24 -9.95 -2.42 -38.24
CA LEU A 24 -8.63 -2.96 -38.60
C LEU A 24 -7.57 -1.97 -38.07
N THR A 25 -7.41 -1.90 -36.75
CA THR A 25 -6.14 -1.45 -36.17
C THR A 25 -5.13 -2.58 -36.33
N ALA A 26 -4.70 -2.80 -37.57
CA ALA A 26 -3.39 -3.40 -37.78
C ALA A 26 -2.38 -2.39 -37.18
N CYS A 27 -1.50 -2.87 -36.31
CA CYS A 27 -0.27 -2.17 -35.99
C CYS A 27 0.47 -1.91 -37.30
N ALA A 28 0.21 -0.76 -37.93
CA ALA A 28 1.00 -0.27 -39.03
C ALA A 28 2.34 0.13 -38.41
N THR A 29 3.31 -0.77 -38.52
CA THR A 29 4.73 -0.38 -38.48
C THR A 29 4.90 0.82 -39.40
N PRO A 30 5.60 1.91 -38.99
CA PRO A 30 5.85 3.02 -39.87
C PRO A 30 6.61 2.46 -41.07
N GLY A 31 5.96 2.43 -42.24
CA GLY A 31 6.61 2.02 -43.47
C GLY A 31 7.78 2.96 -43.71
N ALA A 32 8.99 2.41 -43.73
CA ALA A 32 10.20 3.15 -44.04
C ALA A 32 9.96 3.98 -45.32
N ALA A 33 9.92 5.30 -45.17
CA ALA A 33 10.01 6.19 -46.31
C ALA A 33 11.38 5.93 -46.95
N VAL A 34 11.39 5.60 -48.24
CA VAL A 34 12.64 5.49 -49.01
C VAL A 34 13.39 6.81 -48.83
N PRO A 35 14.63 6.81 -48.28
CA PRO A 35 15.34 8.05 -48.05
C PRO A 35 15.47 8.83 -49.36
N ALA A 36 15.26 10.15 -49.32
CA ALA A 36 15.04 11.05 -50.45
C ALA A 36 16.15 11.12 -51.52
N GLN A 37 17.18 10.27 -51.46
CA GLN A 37 18.30 10.18 -52.39
C GLN A 37 18.52 8.76 -52.96
N MET A 38 17.72 7.76 -52.58
CA MET A 38 17.81 6.43 -53.20
C MET A 38 16.99 6.37 -54.49
N THR A 39 17.56 5.75 -55.53
CA THR A 39 16.81 5.55 -56.76
C THR A 39 15.86 4.36 -56.61
N PRO A 40 14.56 4.51 -56.90
CA PRO A 40 13.64 3.38 -56.90
C PRO A 40 14.03 2.41 -58.01
N TRP A 41 13.98 1.11 -57.71
CA TRP A 41 14.24 0.05 -58.69
C TRP A 41 13.25 0.11 -59.85
N LYS A 42 13.72 -0.07 -61.09
CA LYS A 42 12.89 -0.09 -62.31
C LYS A 42 13.12 -1.31 -63.19
N ALA A 43 14.35 -1.81 -63.29
CA ALA A 43 14.70 -2.87 -64.23
C ALA A 43 15.96 -3.64 -63.82
N LEU A 44 16.30 -4.69 -64.60
CA LEU A 44 17.48 -5.53 -64.40
C LEU A 44 18.79 -4.75 -64.18
N GLN A 45 19.00 -3.63 -64.89
CA GLN A 45 20.22 -2.84 -64.77
C GLN A 45 20.40 -2.23 -63.36
N ASP A 46 19.30 -1.97 -62.66
CA ASP A 46 19.34 -1.43 -61.30
C ASP A 46 19.81 -2.47 -60.27
N CYS A 47 19.75 -3.78 -60.60
CA CYS A 47 20.26 -4.81 -59.70
C CYS A 47 21.76 -4.66 -59.42
N PHE A 48 22.53 -4.07 -60.33
CA PHE A 48 23.98 -3.93 -60.21
C PHE A 48 24.41 -2.65 -59.48
N ARG A 49 23.44 -1.82 -59.07
CA ARG A 49 23.70 -0.53 -58.42
C ARG A 49 23.60 -0.62 -56.90
N GLN A 50 24.46 0.12 -56.21
CA GLN A 50 24.54 0.13 -54.74
C GLN A 50 23.64 1.19 -54.08
N ASP A 51 23.00 2.06 -54.87
CA ASP A 51 22.16 3.20 -54.45
C ASP A 51 20.67 3.01 -54.79
N VAL A 52 20.27 1.76 -55.06
CA VAL A 52 18.89 1.39 -55.38
C VAL A 52 18.15 0.90 -54.14
N ALA A 53 16.86 1.18 -54.06
CA ALA A 53 15.96 0.66 -53.03
C ALA A 53 14.70 0.01 -53.65
N PRO A 54 14.21 -1.09 -53.04
CA PRO A 54 12.93 -1.67 -53.43
C PRO A 54 11.79 -0.70 -53.08
N SER A 55 10.73 -0.73 -53.89
CA SER A 55 9.46 -0.09 -53.57
C SER A 55 8.40 -1.16 -53.32
N LYS A 56 7.41 -0.87 -52.48
CA LYS A 56 6.36 -1.84 -52.10
C LYS A 56 5.75 -2.61 -53.30
N PRO A 57 5.31 -1.95 -54.40
CA PRO A 57 4.67 -2.67 -55.51
C PRO A 57 5.64 -3.48 -56.40
N LEU A 58 6.95 -3.24 -56.30
CA LEU A 58 7.96 -3.86 -57.16
C LEU A 58 8.93 -4.78 -56.39
N ALA A 59 8.70 -5.00 -55.09
CA ALA A 59 9.60 -5.77 -54.24
C ALA A 59 9.76 -7.22 -54.75
N GLU A 60 8.66 -7.88 -55.12
CA GLU A 60 8.68 -9.23 -55.68
C GLU A 60 9.43 -9.30 -57.01
N GLN A 61 9.13 -8.38 -57.93
CA GLN A 61 9.80 -8.33 -59.22
C GLN A 61 11.31 -8.08 -59.07
N MET A 62 11.70 -7.19 -58.17
CA MET A 62 13.10 -6.90 -57.85
C MET A 62 13.80 -8.12 -57.26
N ALA A 63 13.19 -8.79 -56.28
CA ALA A 63 13.76 -9.97 -55.64
C ALA A 63 14.07 -11.06 -56.66
N LEU A 64 13.09 -11.44 -57.48
CA LEU A 64 13.21 -12.48 -58.52
C LEU A 64 14.20 -12.07 -59.62
N THR A 65 14.14 -10.82 -60.07
CA THR A 65 15.03 -10.33 -61.15
C THR A 65 16.48 -10.29 -60.68
N CYS A 66 16.75 -9.73 -59.50
CA CYS A 66 18.12 -9.56 -59.02
C CYS A 66 18.76 -10.86 -58.57
N MET A 67 18.01 -11.85 -58.08
CA MET A 67 18.56 -13.16 -57.75
C MET A 67 18.76 -14.10 -58.96
N SER A 68 18.22 -13.73 -60.14
CA SER A 68 18.16 -14.59 -61.33
C SER A 68 19.53 -14.93 -61.94
N SER A 69 19.50 -15.88 -62.90
CA SER A 69 20.64 -16.25 -63.75
C SER A 69 21.10 -15.14 -64.71
N GLN A 70 20.36 -14.04 -64.82
CA GLN A 70 20.73 -12.86 -65.61
C GLN A 70 21.39 -11.75 -64.76
N ALA A 71 21.37 -11.90 -63.42
CA ALA A 71 21.92 -10.94 -62.47
C ALA A 71 22.90 -11.62 -61.51
N ALA A 72 22.51 -11.86 -60.25
CA ALA A 72 23.42 -12.33 -59.21
C ALA A 72 23.99 -13.74 -59.48
N ALA A 73 23.22 -14.60 -60.16
CA ALA A 73 23.66 -15.96 -60.50
C ALA A 73 24.34 -16.07 -61.89
N ASP A 74 24.56 -14.96 -62.61
CA ASP A 74 25.33 -14.99 -63.87
C ASP A 74 26.84 -15.09 -63.57
N PRO A 75 27.52 -16.19 -63.92
CA PRO A 75 28.95 -16.36 -63.64
C PRO A 75 29.84 -15.40 -64.45
N ARG A 76 29.30 -14.73 -65.48
CA ARG A 76 30.06 -13.77 -66.32
C ARG A 76 30.13 -12.37 -65.70
N ARG A 77 29.35 -12.08 -64.66
CA ARG A 77 29.34 -10.80 -63.95
C ARG A 77 30.49 -10.70 -62.96
N SER A 78 30.97 -9.48 -62.75
CA SER A 78 32.01 -9.23 -61.74
C SER A 78 31.51 -9.53 -60.32
N GLY A 79 32.44 -9.80 -59.39
CA GLY A 79 32.09 -10.01 -57.99
C GLY A 79 31.31 -8.83 -57.37
N ILE A 80 31.65 -7.60 -57.76
CA ILE A 80 30.97 -6.38 -57.31
C ILE A 80 29.52 -6.32 -57.82
N GLU A 81 29.31 -6.56 -59.12
CA GLU A 81 27.95 -6.58 -59.70
C GLU A 81 27.09 -7.68 -59.07
N ARG A 82 27.66 -8.86 -58.85
CA ARG A 82 26.96 -9.98 -58.20
C ARG A 82 26.65 -9.67 -56.73
N SER A 83 27.58 -9.03 -56.02
CA SER A 83 27.36 -8.59 -54.64
C SER A 83 26.21 -7.59 -54.54
N ALA A 84 26.18 -6.57 -55.41
CA ALA A 84 25.09 -5.58 -55.46
C ALA A 84 23.75 -6.24 -55.80
N ALA A 85 23.72 -7.17 -56.77
CA ALA A 85 22.50 -7.88 -57.15
C ALA A 85 21.96 -8.76 -56.01
N TYR A 86 22.83 -9.48 -55.29
CA TYR A 86 22.43 -10.23 -54.11
C TYR A 86 21.94 -9.32 -52.97
N PHE A 87 22.60 -8.18 -52.73
CA PHE A 87 22.15 -7.21 -51.73
C PHE A 87 20.76 -6.64 -52.07
N ASN A 88 20.55 -6.23 -53.32
CA ASN A 88 19.28 -5.70 -53.77
C ASN A 88 18.15 -6.74 -53.69
N ALA A 89 18.45 -8.01 -53.99
CA ALA A 89 17.50 -9.11 -53.75
C ALA A 89 17.19 -9.28 -52.25
N SER A 90 18.20 -9.20 -51.38
CA SER A 90 18.04 -9.27 -49.92
C SER A 90 17.10 -8.19 -49.38
N ALA A 91 17.34 -6.93 -49.74
CA ALA A 91 16.50 -5.81 -49.34
C ALA A 91 15.05 -5.96 -49.82
N ALA A 92 14.86 -6.48 -51.04
CA ALA A 92 13.54 -6.75 -51.59
C ALA A 92 12.80 -7.86 -50.82
N PHE A 93 13.49 -8.95 -50.45
CA PHE A 93 12.93 -10.02 -49.62
C PHE A 93 12.56 -9.55 -48.22
N ASN A 94 13.40 -8.73 -47.56
CA ASN A 94 13.05 -8.11 -46.28
C ASN A 94 11.78 -7.26 -46.39
N LEU A 95 11.67 -6.46 -47.46
CA LEU A 95 10.48 -5.63 -47.68
C LEU A 95 9.21 -6.46 -47.92
N LEU A 96 9.31 -7.61 -48.59
CA LEU A 96 8.19 -8.56 -48.74
C LEU A 96 7.80 -9.19 -47.41
N ALA A 97 8.78 -9.58 -46.59
CA ALA A 97 8.56 -10.18 -45.29
C ALA A 97 7.75 -9.26 -44.37
N VAL A 98 8.13 -7.97 -44.31
CA VAL A 98 7.44 -6.94 -43.51
C VAL A 98 6.01 -6.67 -44.02
N GLN A 99 5.73 -6.89 -45.30
CA GLN A 99 4.37 -6.75 -45.86
C GLN A 99 3.44 -7.92 -45.51
N GLY A 100 3.98 -9.03 -44.98
CA GLY A 100 3.19 -10.23 -44.66
C GLY A 100 2.48 -10.85 -45.87
N SER A 101 2.92 -10.52 -47.09
CA SER A 101 2.28 -10.96 -48.33
C SER A 101 2.89 -12.28 -48.81
N THR A 102 2.05 -13.31 -49.02
CA THR A 102 2.47 -14.53 -49.73
C THR A 102 2.78 -14.18 -51.18
N SER A 103 3.95 -14.55 -51.67
CA SER A 103 4.44 -14.21 -53.01
C SER A 103 5.01 -15.45 -53.71
N GLU A 104 5.19 -15.42 -55.03
CA GLU A 104 5.91 -16.48 -55.75
C GLU A 104 7.39 -16.52 -55.32
N ALA A 105 7.92 -15.43 -54.79
CA ALA A 105 9.30 -15.34 -54.32
C ALA A 105 9.54 -16.01 -52.95
N CYS A 106 8.52 -16.02 -52.08
CA CYS A 106 8.55 -16.66 -50.76
C CYS A 106 7.15 -16.94 -50.20
N GLU A 107 6.96 -18.13 -49.65
CA GLU A 107 5.66 -18.69 -49.22
C GLU A 107 5.14 -18.11 -47.90
N SER A 108 6.00 -17.47 -47.11
CA SER A 108 5.69 -16.93 -45.77
C SER A 108 6.67 -15.82 -45.38
N ALA A 109 6.30 -14.97 -44.41
CA ALA A 109 7.20 -13.95 -43.88
C ALA A 109 8.54 -14.54 -43.36
N LEU A 110 8.49 -15.71 -42.70
CA LEU A 110 9.68 -16.41 -42.24
C LEU A 110 10.58 -16.83 -43.42
N SER A 111 10.00 -17.45 -44.45
CA SER A 111 10.78 -17.85 -45.64
C SER A 111 11.34 -16.64 -46.40
N CYS A 112 10.64 -15.50 -46.42
CA CYS A 112 11.16 -14.26 -46.98
C CYS A 112 12.37 -13.75 -46.17
N HIS A 113 12.32 -13.72 -44.85
CA HIS A 113 13.48 -13.31 -44.03
C HIS A 113 14.66 -14.28 -44.16
N VAL A 114 14.41 -15.59 -44.27
CA VAL A 114 15.46 -16.59 -44.55
C VAL A 114 16.11 -16.35 -45.91
N GLN A 115 15.32 -16.07 -46.95
CA GLN A 115 15.87 -15.70 -48.27
C GLN A 115 16.64 -14.38 -48.22
N ALA A 116 16.13 -13.37 -47.52
CA ALA A 116 16.81 -12.10 -47.33
C ALA A 116 18.20 -12.30 -46.69
N PHE A 117 18.27 -13.08 -45.62
CA PHE A 117 19.54 -13.40 -44.95
C PHE A 117 20.51 -14.16 -45.88
N ARG A 118 20.03 -15.20 -46.58
CA ARG A 118 20.84 -15.98 -47.54
C ARG A 118 21.42 -15.10 -48.65
N MET A 119 20.62 -14.17 -49.17
CA MET A 119 21.08 -13.24 -50.20
C MET A 119 22.08 -12.23 -49.63
N ALA A 120 21.90 -11.74 -48.41
CA ALA A 120 22.87 -10.86 -47.75
C ALA A 120 24.24 -11.54 -47.55
N GLU A 121 24.25 -12.80 -47.08
CA GLU A 121 25.49 -13.57 -46.90
C GLU A 121 26.18 -13.86 -48.24
N ARG A 122 25.41 -14.17 -49.30
CA ARG A 122 25.97 -14.29 -50.66
C ARG A 122 26.56 -12.98 -51.19
N SER A 123 25.95 -11.84 -50.86
CA SER A 123 26.49 -10.53 -51.20
C SER A 123 27.87 -10.31 -50.56
N LEU A 124 28.05 -10.70 -49.29
CA LEU A 124 29.32 -10.62 -48.57
C LEU A 124 30.38 -11.59 -49.14
N LEU A 125 30.00 -12.80 -49.53
CA LEU A 125 30.92 -13.78 -50.15
C LEU A 125 31.53 -13.27 -51.47
N HIS A 126 30.77 -12.48 -52.23
CA HIS A 126 31.23 -11.94 -53.52
C HIS A 126 32.00 -10.62 -53.42
N GLN A 127 31.81 -9.86 -52.34
CA GLN A 127 32.58 -8.66 -52.05
C GLN A 127 32.63 -8.42 -50.53
N ASP A 128 33.78 -8.72 -49.93
CA ASP A 128 34.00 -8.43 -48.51
C ASP A 128 34.03 -6.93 -48.27
N ASP A 129 33.52 -6.51 -47.11
CA ASP A 129 33.42 -5.12 -46.72
C ASP A 129 34.78 -4.44 -46.56
N THR A 130 35.83 -5.22 -46.26
CA THR A 130 37.21 -4.73 -46.19
C THR A 130 37.74 -4.23 -47.54
N GLN A 131 37.20 -4.74 -48.65
CA GLN A 131 37.61 -4.40 -50.03
C GLN A 131 36.93 -3.13 -50.56
N LEU A 132 35.90 -2.62 -49.87
CA LEU A 132 35.13 -1.45 -50.30
C LEU A 132 35.84 -0.11 -50.08
N THR A 133 36.78 -0.07 -49.13
CA THR A 133 37.41 1.19 -48.68
C THR A 133 38.91 1.22 -48.90
N SER A 134 39.51 0.15 -49.46
CA SER A 134 40.95 0.09 -49.71
C SER A 134 41.36 1.07 -50.84
N GLY A 135 42.24 2.01 -50.52
CA GLY A 135 42.82 2.95 -51.50
C GLY A 135 41.97 4.19 -51.83
N LEU A 136 40.84 4.42 -51.15
CA LEU A 136 40.00 5.61 -51.34
C LEU A 136 40.38 6.74 -50.36
N ASN A 137 40.28 7.99 -50.81
CA ASN A 137 40.40 9.17 -49.93
C ASN A 137 39.10 9.42 -49.14
N GLN A 138 39.17 10.20 -48.07
CA GLN A 138 38.02 10.43 -47.16
C GLN A 138 36.75 10.95 -47.86
N GLN A 139 36.87 11.69 -48.98
CA GLN A 139 35.72 12.18 -49.74
C GLN A 139 35.08 11.10 -50.63
N ALA A 140 35.86 10.17 -51.16
CA ALA A 140 35.37 9.04 -51.98
C ALA A 140 34.82 7.86 -51.14
N MET A 141 35.05 7.85 -49.83
CA MET A 141 34.62 6.77 -48.92
C MET A 141 33.12 6.78 -48.60
N GLN A 142 32.39 7.88 -48.80
CA GLN A 142 31.01 8.01 -48.32
C GLN A 142 30.04 6.99 -48.96
N GLY A 143 30.12 6.78 -50.28
CA GLY A 143 29.28 5.80 -50.99
C GLY A 143 29.53 4.35 -50.54
N PRO A 144 30.79 3.88 -50.55
CA PRO A 144 31.14 2.54 -50.06
C PRO A 144 30.80 2.31 -48.58
N SER A 145 30.99 3.32 -47.70
CA SER A 145 30.59 3.26 -46.29
C SER A 145 29.08 3.18 -46.12
N LEU A 146 28.31 3.92 -46.93
CA LEU A 146 26.85 3.84 -46.91
C LEU A 146 26.37 2.45 -47.34
N TYR A 147 26.95 1.90 -48.41
CA TYR A 147 26.62 0.56 -48.89
C TYR A 147 26.92 -0.54 -47.85
N ARG A 148 28.06 -0.44 -47.15
CA ARG A 148 28.40 -1.33 -46.03
C ARG A 148 27.35 -1.26 -44.92
N LEU A 149 27.03 -0.06 -44.45
CA LEU A 149 26.06 0.15 -43.38
C LEU A 149 24.67 -0.37 -43.77
N ARG A 150 24.23 -0.13 -45.00
CA ARG A 150 22.98 -0.68 -45.53
C ARG A 150 22.97 -2.21 -45.51
N ARG A 151 24.06 -2.86 -45.93
CA ARG A 151 24.15 -4.32 -45.92
C ARG A 151 24.09 -4.88 -44.50
N ALA A 152 24.78 -4.24 -43.55
CA ALA A 152 24.70 -4.60 -42.14
C ALA A 152 23.28 -4.46 -41.59
N LEU A 153 22.59 -3.37 -41.93
CA LEU A 153 21.20 -3.14 -41.57
C LEU A 153 20.26 -4.22 -42.11
N GLU A 154 20.29 -4.49 -43.42
CA GLU A 154 19.43 -5.50 -44.05
C GLU A 154 19.69 -6.90 -43.48
N THR A 155 20.96 -7.23 -43.22
CA THR A 155 21.32 -8.52 -42.59
C THR A 155 20.75 -8.62 -41.18
N ALA A 156 20.86 -7.55 -40.39
CA ALA A 156 20.35 -7.52 -39.02
C ALA A 156 18.83 -7.59 -38.97
N GLN A 157 18.13 -6.88 -39.87
CA GLN A 157 16.66 -6.94 -39.98
C GLN A 157 16.17 -8.33 -40.39
N ALA A 158 16.86 -9.00 -41.32
CA ALA A 158 16.53 -10.37 -41.70
C ALA A 158 16.65 -11.33 -40.50
N LEU A 159 17.76 -11.24 -39.75
CA LEU A 159 17.99 -12.06 -38.56
C LEU A 159 17.02 -11.76 -37.42
N GLN A 160 16.68 -10.49 -37.20
CA GLN A 160 15.66 -10.08 -36.22
C GLN A 160 14.30 -10.68 -36.60
N GLY A 161 13.87 -10.54 -37.85
CA GLY A 161 12.60 -11.09 -38.32
C GLY A 161 12.53 -12.63 -38.22
N ILE A 162 13.64 -13.34 -38.45
CA ILE A 162 13.72 -14.79 -38.20
C ILE A 162 13.54 -15.09 -36.71
N ALA A 163 14.16 -14.32 -35.81
CA ALA A 163 14.02 -14.51 -34.37
C ALA A 163 12.58 -14.27 -33.88
N GLU A 164 11.95 -13.18 -34.32
CA GLU A 164 10.56 -12.82 -33.97
C GLU A 164 9.56 -13.91 -34.38
N LEU A 165 9.82 -14.62 -35.48
CA LEU A 165 8.96 -15.68 -36.01
C LEU A 165 9.30 -17.09 -35.47
N GLY A 166 10.10 -17.18 -34.41
CA GLY A 166 10.38 -18.44 -33.71
C GLY A 166 11.69 -19.13 -34.10
N GLY A 167 12.50 -18.51 -34.96
CA GLY A 167 13.80 -19.02 -35.40
C GLY A 167 13.71 -19.96 -36.61
N ASP A 168 14.87 -20.25 -37.20
CA ASP A 168 15.03 -21.22 -38.29
C ASP A 168 16.24 -22.12 -38.01
N ALA A 169 16.03 -23.44 -38.10
CA ALA A 169 17.03 -24.45 -37.76
C ALA A 169 18.25 -24.40 -38.70
N GLU A 170 18.06 -24.01 -39.96
CA GLU A 170 19.12 -23.94 -40.97
C GLU A 170 19.93 -22.64 -40.90
N THR A 171 19.35 -21.57 -40.33
CA THR A 171 19.97 -20.24 -40.32
C THR A 171 20.74 -19.94 -39.03
N CYS A 172 20.06 -19.98 -37.88
CA CYS A 172 20.64 -19.58 -36.60
C CYS A 172 20.31 -20.53 -35.44
N ALA A 173 19.62 -21.65 -35.72
CA ALA A 173 19.22 -22.71 -34.78
C ALA A 173 18.24 -22.29 -33.66
N ALA A 174 18.35 -21.08 -33.10
CA ALA A 174 17.47 -20.54 -32.06
C ALA A 174 17.30 -19.02 -32.19
N PRO A 175 16.15 -18.45 -31.73
CA PRO A 175 15.91 -17.00 -31.77
C PRO A 175 17.01 -16.15 -31.11
N SER A 176 17.51 -16.58 -29.95
CA SER A 176 18.57 -15.86 -29.23
C SER A 176 19.87 -15.78 -30.03
N LEU A 177 20.23 -16.84 -30.76
CA LEU A 177 21.41 -16.86 -31.62
C LEU A 177 21.24 -15.95 -32.84
N CYS A 178 20.03 -15.91 -33.42
CA CYS A 178 19.70 -14.94 -34.47
C CYS A 178 19.91 -13.49 -33.99
N LEU A 179 19.40 -13.16 -32.80
CA LEU A 179 19.56 -11.82 -32.22
C LEU A 179 21.02 -11.50 -31.88
N ASP A 180 21.79 -12.48 -31.40
CA ASP A 180 23.24 -12.31 -31.16
C ASP A 180 24.01 -12.04 -32.46
N MET A 181 23.68 -12.75 -33.54
CA MET A 181 24.26 -12.51 -34.86
C MET A 181 23.87 -11.13 -35.40
N ALA A 182 22.60 -10.74 -35.27
CA ALA A 182 22.09 -9.45 -35.70
C ALA A 182 22.79 -8.29 -34.95
N GLY A 183 22.90 -8.42 -33.63
CA GLY A 183 23.59 -7.45 -32.77
C GLY A 183 25.07 -7.30 -33.14
N LYS A 184 25.78 -8.41 -33.39
CA LYS A 184 27.19 -8.39 -33.84
C LYS A 184 27.37 -7.66 -35.17
N ARG A 185 26.42 -7.81 -36.11
CA ARG A 185 26.47 -7.10 -37.40
C ARG A 185 26.35 -5.58 -37.27
N LEU A 186 25.59 -5.08 -36.29
CA LEU A 186 25.43 -3.64 -36.06
C LEU A 186 26.40 -3.05 -35.03
N ALA A 187 27.12 -3.90 -34.28
CA ALA A 187 28.11 -3.47 -33.29
C ALA A 187 29.41 -2.94 -33.90
N THR A 188 29.69 -3.26 -35.17
CA THR A 188 30.93 -2.86 -35.85
C THR A 188 30.96 -1.38 -36.25
N GLU A 189 29.83 -0.68 -36.16
CA GLU A 189 29.68 0.70 -36.59
C GLU A 189 29.35 1.63 -35.40
N ASN A 190 29.94 2.83 -35.37
CA ASN A 190 29.57 3.85 -34.37
C ASN A 190 28.29 4.59 -34.78
N LEU A 191 27.16 3.87 -34.73
CA LEU A 191 25.85 4.33 -35.22
C LEU A 191 25.41 5.66 -34.60
N THR A 192 25.68 5.88 -33.32
CA THR A 192 25.35 7.13 -32.62
C THR A 192 26.09 8.32 -33.21
N GLN A 193 27.39 8.18 -33.47
CA GLN A 193 28.18 9.23 -34.11
C GLN A 193 27.72 9.48 -35.54
N LEU A 194 27.44 8.42 -36.30
CA LEU A 194 26.97 8.51 -37.69
C LEU A 194 25.60 9.21 -37.77
N ALA A 195 24.67 8.89 -36.87
CA ALA A 195 23.36 9.56 -36.80
C ALA A 195 23.48 11.04 -36.40
N ALA A 196 24.48 11.41 -35.59
CA ALA A 196 24.69 12.77 -35.13
C ALA A 196 25.39 13.69 -36.17
N GLN A 197 26.32 13.14 -36.96
CA GLN A 197 27.24 13.93 -37.80
C GLN A 197 26.94 13.90 -39.30
N MET A 198 26.26 12.86 -39.78
CA MET A 198 25.98 12.69 -41.21
C MET A 198 24.69 13.39 -41.62
N GLU A 199 24.49 13.56 -42.93
CA GLU A 199 23.31 14.19 -43.52
C GLU A 199 22.67 13.29 -44.59
N GLY A 200 21.44 13.61 -44.98
CA GLY A 200 20.73 12.95 -46.08
C GLY A 200 20.52 11.44 -45.89
N SER A 201 20.72 10.67 -46.96
CA SER A 201 20.52 9.21 -46.97
C SER A 201 21.38 8.47 -45.95
N PHE A 202 22.59 8.95 -45.68
CA PHE A 202 23.49 8.33 -44.71
C PHE A 202 22.94 8.44 -43.28
N LYS A 203 22.49 9.64 -42.90
CA LYS A 203 21.84 9.85 -41.59
C LYS A 203 20.61 8.98 -41.44
N ALA A 204 19.76 8.91 -42.45
CA ALA A 204 18.55 8.09 -42.43
C ALA A 204 18.87 6.60 -42.22
N THR A 205 19.88 6.06 -42.92
CA THR A 205 20.32 4.67 -42.73
C THR A 205 20.96 4.45 -41.35
N ALA A 206 21.77 5.39 -40.87
CA ALA A 206 22.36 5.31 -39.52
C ALA A 206 21.27 5.33 -38.43
N CYS A 207 20.25 6.16 -38.59
CA CYS A 207 19.09 6.21 -37.70
C CYS A 207 18.29 4.92 -37.71
N ALA A 208 18.02 4.34 -38.88
CA ALA A 208 17.33 3.05 -38.98
C ALA A 208 18.16 1.92 -38.34
N ALA A 209 19.47 1.90 -38.58
CA ALA A 209 20.37 0.94 -37.97
C ALA A 209 20.44 1.09 -36.44
N LEU A 210 20.41 2.31 -35.93
CA LEU A 210 20.41 2.59 -34.50
C LEU A 210 19.11 2.12 -33.83
N ASP A 211 17.94 2.37 -34.42
CA ASP A 211 16.65 1.87 -33.89
C ASP A 211 16.55 0.34 -33.97
N THR A 212 17.04 -0.27 -35.05
CA THR A 212 17.12 -1.74 -35.18
C THR A 212 18.05 -2.33 -34.12
N ARG A 213 19.23 -1.75 -33.88
CA ARG A 213 20.16 -2.20 -32.83
C ARG A 213 19.54 -2.09 -31.44
N ALA A 214 18.85 -0.98 -31.17
CA ALA A 214 18.13 -0.77 -29.91
C ALA A 214 17.06 -1.85 -29.69
N SER A 215 16.29 -2.17 -30.73
CA SER A 215 15.23 -3.19 -30.69
C SER A 215 15.79 -4.61 -30.50
N ILE A 216 16.86 -4.96 -31.22
CA ILE A 216 17.56 -6.24 -31.04
C ILE A 216 18.10 -6.37 -29.60
N ASN A 217 18.74 -5.33 -29.08
CA ASN A 217 19.27 -5.36 -27.71
C ASN A 217 18.15 -5.47 -26.67
N ALA A 218 17.01 -4.82 -26.90
CA ALA A 218 15.80 -4.97 -26.09
C ALA A 218 15.31 -6.42 -26.05
N GLU A 219 15.21 -7.08 -27.21
CA GLU A 219 14.74 -8.47 -27.34
C GLU A 219 15.71 -9.50 -26.76
N ARG A 220 17.01 -9.19 -26.70
CA ARG A 220 18.03 -10.06 -26.07
C ARG A 220 17.93 -10.11 -24.55
N GLY A 221 17.17 -9.20 -23.93
CA GLY A 221 16.87 -9.21 -22.51
C GLY A 221 17.85 -8.42 -21.63
N THR A 222 17.78 -8.66 -20.32
CA THR A 222 18.34 -7.80 -19.26
C THR A 222 19.84 -7.51 -19.38
N GLY A 223 20.62 -8.42 -19.93
CA GLY A 223 22.06 -8.22 -20.16
C GLY A 223 22.40 -7.13 -21.19
N PHE A 224 21.44 -6.73 -22.03
CA PHE A 224 21.62 -5.76 -23.11
C PHE A 224 20.71 -4.53 -22.99
N GLU A 225 19.88 -4.48 -21.94
CA GLU A 225 18.90 -3.42 -21.71
C GLU A 225 19.54 -2.03 -21.61
N ALA A 226 20.67 -1.90 -20.89
CA ALA A 226 21.37 -0.62 -20.76
C ALA A 226 21.80 -0.05 -22.13
N GLY A 227 22.31 -0.90 -23.03
CA GLY A 227 22.66 -0.51 -24.39
C GLY A 227 21.43 -0.19 -25.25
N ALA A 228 20.33 -0.94 -25.09
CA ALA A 228 19.07 -0.64 -25.77
C ALA A 228 18.52 0.74 -25.40
N LEU A 229 18.51 1.07 -24.09
CA LEU A 229 18.04 2.37 -23.59
C LEU A 229 18.92 3.53 -24.10
N GLU A 230 20.24 3.35 -24.12
CA GLU A 230 21.17 4.36 -24.66
C GLU A 230 20.94 4.60 -26.16
N ASP A 231 20.74 3.53 -26.92
CA ASP A 231 20.45 3.62 -28.35
C ASP A 231 19.10 4.29 -28.60
N PHE A 232 18.02 3.92 -27.90
CA PHE A 232 16.71 4.58 -28.05
C PHE A 232 16.78 6.07 -27.68
N ARG A 233 17.50 6.46 -26.61
CA ARG A 233 17.71 7.87 -26.27
C ARG A 233 18.47 8.61 -27.37
N SER A 234 19.43 7.95 -28.02
CA SER A 234 20.15 8.49 -29.17
C SER A 234 19.25 8.63 -30.40
N VAL A 235 18.35 7.68 -30.66
CA VAL A 235 17.32 7.79 -31.71
C VAL A 235 16.42 9.01 -31.44
N VAL A 236 15.89 9.17 -30.23
CA VAL A 236 15.08 10.34 -29.86
C VAL A 236 15.81 11.66 -30.11
N LYS A 237 17.11 11.70 -29.80
CA LYS A 237 17.93 12.91 -29.91
C LYS A 237 18.30 13.27 -31.35
N PHE A 238 18.63 12.28 -32.19
CA PHE A 238 19.25 12.53 -33.50
C PHE A 238 18.35 12.21 -34.70
N CYS A 239 17.28 11.44 -34.51
CA CYS A 239 16.48 10.85 -35.56
C CYS A 239 15.00 11.27 -35.46
N PRO A 240 14.62 12.46 -35.96
CA PRO A 240 13.28 13.04 -35.74
C PRO A 240 12.15 12.14 -36.26
N ASP A 241 12.34 11.47 -37.40
CA ASP A 241 11.33 10.59 -38.00
C ASP A 241 11.03 9.33 -37.17
N LEU A 242 11.93 8.95 -36.26
CA LEU A 242 11.81 7.77 -35.41
C LEU A 242 11.64 8.13 -33.92
N ALA A 243 11.79 9.41 -33.56
CA ALA A 243 11.84 9.86 -32.18
C ALA A 243 10.56 9.54 -31.40
N GLU A 244 9.39 9.68 -32.02
CA GLU A 244 8.10 9.37 -31.36
C GLU A 244 7.98 7.89 -31.03
N ALA A 245 8.34 7.01 -31.98
CA ALA A 245 8.30 5.56 -31.77
C ALA A 245 9.31 5.11 -30.72
N ALA A 246 10.53 5.66 -30.75
CA ALA A 246 11.56 5.39 -29.74
C ALA A 246 11.15 5.90 -28.35
N SER A 247 10.49 7.07 -28.26
CA SER A 247 9.97 7.61 -27.00
C SER A 247 8.90 6.69 -26.39
N ARG A 248 8.02 6.13 -27.22
CA ARG A 248 7.04 5.12 -26.75
C ARG A 248 7.73 3.86 -26.23
N LYS A 249 8.76 3.36 -26.92
CA LYS A 249 9.54 2.19 -26.46
C LYS A 249 10.20 2.48 -25.11
N LEU A 250 10.84 3.64 -24.94
CA LEU A 250 11.43 4.07 -23.67
C LEU A 250 10.39 4.15 -22.54
N ALA A 251 9.22 4.73 -22.81
CA ALA A 251 8.14 4.81 -21.82
C ALA A 251 7.63 3.43 -21.39
N ASN A 252 7.50 2.48 -22.33
CA ASN A 252 7.14 1.09 -22.02
C ASN A 252 8.20 0.40 -21.15
N PHE A 253 9.50 0.61 -21.44
CA PHE A 253 10.58 0.11 -20.59
C PHE A 253 10.51 0.65 -19.18
N ALA A 254 10.30 1.97 -19.05
CA ALA A 254 10.16 2.62 -17.77
C ALA A 254 8.96 2.06 -16.97
N LEU A 255 7.80 1.92 -17.59
CA LEU A 255 6.61 1.35 -16.94
C LEU A 255 6.87 -0.07 -16.43
N HIS A 256 7.40 -0.96 -17.28
CA HIS A 256 7.71 -2.33 -16.91
C HIS A 256 8.73 -2.40 -15.76
N ARG A 257 9.75 -1.54 -15.77
CA ARG A 257 10.74 -1.45 -14.69
C ARG A 257 10.12 -0.94 -13.39
N ALA A 258 9.24 0.06 -13.48
CA ALA A 258 8.50 0.58 -12.35
C ALA A 258 7.65 -0.52 -11.70
N ASP A 259 6.91 -1.31 -12.49
CA ASP A 259 6.07 -2.40 -12.00
C ASP A 259 6.89 -3.51 -11.34
N GLN A 260 8.06 -3.87 -11.89
CA GLN A 260 8.97 -4.83 -11.25
C GLN A 260 9.43 -4.36 -9.87
N LEU A 261 9.78 -3.07 -9.74
CA LEU A 261 10.20 -2.48 -8.48
C LEU A 261 9.02 -2.35 -7.50
N ALA A 262 7.84 -1.95 -7.96
CA ALA A 262 6.63 -1.89 -7.16
C ALA A 262 6.26 -3.26 -6.58
N GLN A 263 6.36 -4.32 -7.38
CA GLN A 263 6.17 -5.69 -6.89
C GLN A 263 7.21 -6.10 -5.83
N ALA A 264 8.44 -5.60 -5.93
CA ALA A 264 9.47 -5.84 -4.93
C ALA A 264 9.17 -5.09 -3.61
N VAL A 265 8.58 -3.89 -3.69
CA VAL A 265 8.09 -3.15 -2.52
C VAL A 265 6.95 -3.93 -1.85
N ASP A 266 5.98 -4.41 -2.61
CA ASP A 266 4.83 -5.16 -2.08
C ASP A 266 5.22 -6.48 -1.40
N LYS A 267 6.24 -7.14 -1.93
CA LYS A 267 6.73 -8.44 -1.44
C LYS A 267 7.84 -8.30 -0.40
N ALA A 268 8.19 -7.08 0.01
CA ALA A 268 9.22 -6.87 1.01
C ALA A 268 8.81 -7.56 2.32
N PRO A 269 9.67 -8.43 2.90
CA PRO A 269 9.36 -9.08 4.16
C PRO A 269 9.23 -8.03 5.28
N SER A 270 8.47 -8.33 6.32
CA SER A 270 8.34 -7.45 7.50
C SER A 270 9.66 -7.19 8.24
N SER A 271 10.69 -7.98 7.97
CA SER A 271 12.07 -7.80 8.45
C SER A 271 12.94 -6.89 7.57
N ALA A 272 12.47 -6.47 6.40
CA ALA A 272 13.20 -5.57 5.52
C ALA A 272 13.36 -4.19 6.16
N SER A 273 14.51 -3.55 5.91
CA SER A 273 14.75 -2.20 6.38
C SER A 273 13.80 -1.21 5.70
N ALA A 274 13.10 -0.40 6.49
CA ALA A 274 12.23 0.67 5.96
C ALA A 274 12.96 1.59 4.98
N LYS A 275 14.26 1.83 5.19
CA LYS A 275 15.11 2.63 4.30
C LYS A 275 15.34 1.97 2.94
N GLU A 276 15.53 0.65 2.91
CA GLU A 276 15.73 -0.10 1.67
C GLU A 276 14.44 -0.14 0.85
N THR A 277 13.31 -0.40 1.52
CA THR A 277 11.97 -0.37 0.88
C THR A 277 11.64 1.02 0.35
N ALA A 278 11.97 2.09 1.09
CA ALA A 278 11.78 3.46 0.63
C ALA A 278 12.63 3.78 -0.61
N ALA A 279 13.88 3.31 -0.67
CA ALA A 279 14.74 3.48 -1.85
C ALA A 279 14.17 2.77 -3.09
N LEU A 280 13.60 1.57 -2.92
CA LEU A 280 12.91 0.86 -4.00
C LEU A 280 11.66 1.61 -4.48
N ALA A 281 10.83 2.10 -3.55
CA ALA A 281 9.64 2.87 -3.87
C ALA A 281 9.97 4.18 -4.61
N ALA A 282 11.03 4.89 -4.18
CA ALA A 282 11.53 6.09 -4.85
C ALA A 282 12.06 5.79 -6.27
N ALA A 283 12.75 4.66 -6.45
CA ALA A 283 13.20 4.22 -7.77
C ALA A 283 12.02 3.86 -8.69
N ALA A 284 11.01 3.15 -8.18
CA ALA A 284 9.78 2.85 -8.92
C ALA A 284 9.05 4.12 -9.34
N LEU A 285 8.92 5.09 -8.43
CA LEU A 285 8.30 6.40 -8.70
C LEU A 285 9.01 7.14 -9.84
N ALA A 286 10.35 7.15 -9.86
CA ALA A 286 11.11 7.81 -10.92
C ALA A 286 10.83 7.18 -12.30
N PHE A 287 10.71 5.85 -12.38
CA PHE A 287 10.37 5.17 -13.62
C PHE A 287 8.91 5.38 -14.04
N TYR A 288 7.95 5.42 -13.10
CA TYR A 288 6.57 5.82 -13.44
C TYR A 288 6.53 7.24 -14.01
N GLN A 289 7.32 8.17 -13.47
CA GLN A 289 7.43 9.53 -14.00
C GLN A 289 8.03 9.57 -15.41
N GLU A 290 9.03 8.74 -15.71
CA GLU A 290 9.58 8.60 -17.07
C GLU A 290 8.52 8.04 -18.04
N ALA A 291 7.69 7.08 -17.60
CA ALA A 291 6.62 6.52 -18.41
C ALA A 291 5.52 7.53 -18.81
N LEU A 292 5.37 8.63 -18.07
CA LEU A 292 4.43 9.73 -18.38
C LEU A 292 4.79 10.50 -19.65
N SER A 293 5.96 10.25 -20.27
CA SER A 293 6.26 10.77 -21.61
C SER A 293 5.37 10.18 -22.70
N SER A 294 4.56 9.16 -22.41
CA SER A 294 3.60 8.55 -23.31
C SER A 294 2.17 8.68 -22.78
N GLU A 295 1.31 9.40 -23.53
CA GLU A 295 -0.11 9.56 -23.17
C GLU A 295 -0.85 8.22 -23.08
N GLN A 296 -0.46 7.23 -23.90
CA GLN A 296 -1.05 5.90 -23.89
C GLN A 296 -0.82 5.14 -22.57
N LEU A 297 0.25 5.47 -21.85
CA LEU A 297 0.62 4.84 -20.58
C LEU A 297 0.28 5.71 -19.37
N ALA A 298 -0.29 6.90 -19.59
CA ALA A 298 -0.48 7.90 -18.54
C ALA A 298 -1.37 7.39 -17.41
N LEU A 299 -2.43 6.62 -17.71
CA LEU A 299 -3.32 6.06 -16.70
C LEU A 299 -2.54 5.17 -15.71
N ASP A 300 -1.84 4.17 -16.21
CA ASP A 300 -1.13 3.18 -15.39
C ASP A 300 0.06 3.81 -14.68
N ALA A 301 0.79 4.72 -15.35
CA ALA A 301 1.90 5.45 -14.75
C ALA A 301 1.45 6.36 -13.60
N ASN A 302 0.34 7.09 -13.74
CA ASN A 302 -0.21 7.93 -12.66
C ASN A 302 -0.67 7.07 -11.46
N ARG A 303 -1.36 5.96 -11.71
CA ARG A 303 -1.78 5.01 -10.65
C ARG A 303 -0.58 4.45 -9.89
N GLY A 304 0.42 3.97 -10.62
CA GLY A 304 1.66 3.42 -10.06
C GLY A 304 2.43 4.45 -9.23
N ALA A 305 2.60 5.66 -9.77
CA ALA A 305 3.25 6.77 -9.07
C ALA A 305 2.53 7.13 -7.75
N ALA A 306 1.20 7.27 -7.78
CA ALA A 306 0.41 7.55 -6.58
C ALA A 306 0.56 6.46 -5.53
N ARG A 307 0.50 5.19 -5.94
CA ARG A 307 0.68 4.05 -5.04
C ARG A 307 2.05 4.09 -4.35
N MET A 308 3.13 4.37 -5.09
CA MET A 308 4.48 4.46 -4.50
C MET A 308 4.60 5.63 -3.52
N LEU A 309 3.96 6.76 -3.81
CA LEU A 309 3.92 7.91 -2.90
C LEU A 309 3.15 7.60 -1.60
N ILE A 310 2.06 6.84 -1.68
CA ILE A 310 1.33 6.37 -0.47
C ILE A 310 2.23 5.46 0.38
N HIS A 311 2.96 4.53 -0.23
CA HIS A 311 3.94 3.71 0.50
C HIS A 311 5.06 4.55 1.13
N LEU A 312 5.61 5.53 0.40
CA LEU A 312 6.62 6.44 0.92
C LEU A 312 6.09 7.26 2.11
N ALA A 313 4.82 7.65 2.10
CA ALA A 313 4.21 8.35 3.23
C ALA A 313 4.17 7.49 4.50
N ASP A 314 3.90 6.19 4.37
CA ASP A 314 3.89 5.26 5.50
C ASP A 314 5.33 4.96 6.00
N LEU A 315 6.32 4.94 5.11
CA LEU A 315 7.73 4.66 5.42
C LEU A 315 8.51 5.88 5.95
N GLU A 316 8.12 7.09 5.55
CA GLU A 316 8.81 8.34 5.88
C GLU A 316 7.87 9.35 6.56
N PRO A 317 7.52 9.17 7.85
CA PRO A 317 6.53 10.01 8.54
C PRO A 317 6.83 11.50 8.53
N ALA A 318 8.10 11.89 8.48
CA ALA A 318 8.53 13.29 8.41
C ALA A 318 8.17 13.98 7.08
N GLN A 319 8.04 13.21 5.98
CA GLN A 319 7.72 13.70 4.64
C GLN A 319 6.32 13.26 4.18
N ALA A 320 5.59 12.51 5.02
CA ALA A 320 4.31 11.91 4.67
C ALA A 320 3.30 12.90 4.09
N MET A 321 3.22 14.12 4.63
CA MET A 321 2.31 15.15 4.10
C MET A 321 2.63 15.54 2.65
N ALA A 322 3.92 15.70 2.29
CA ALA A 322 4.32 16.06 0.94
C ALA A 322 4.10 14.91 -0.06
N HIS A 323 4.36 13.68 0.40
CA HIS A 323 4.12 12.46 -0.39
C HIS A 323 2.63 12.27 -0.67
N LEU A 324 1.77 12.40 0.35
CA LEU A 324 0.32 12.30 0.20
C LEU A 324 -0.24 13.40 -0.70
N ASP A 325 0.25 14.63 -0.59
CA ASP A 325 -0.18 15.73 -1.45
C ASP A 325 0.14 15.43 -2.93
N SER A 326 1.36 14.97 -3.21
CA SER A 326 1.75 14.53 -4.54
C SER A 326 0.90 13.35 -5.03
N ALA A 327 0.62 12.38 -4.16
CA ALA A 327 -0.21 11.22 -4.50
C ALA A 327 -1.63 11.63 -4.93
N THR A 328 -2.24 12.63 -4.26
CA THR A 328 -3.55 13.15 -4.65
C THR A 328 -3.53 13.75 -6.05
N ALA A 329 -2.48 14.49 -6.42
CA ALA A 329 -2.34 15.07 -7.75
C ALA A 329 -2.21 13.98 -8.84
N PHE A 330 -1.45 12.92 -8.58
CA PHE A 330 -1.34 11.78 -9.51
C PHE A 330 -2.67 11.03 -9.67
N LEU A 331 -3.43 10.81 -8.58
CA LEU A 331 -4.74 10.16 -8.66
C LEU A 331 -5.80 11.03 -9.36
N GLU A 332 -5.79 12.35 -9.13
CA GLU A 332 -6.63 13.28 -9.89
C GLU A 332 -6.29 13.25 -11.40
N ALA A 333 -5.00 13.20 -11.75
CA ALA A 333 -4.55 13.07 -13.13
C ALA A 333 -4.96 11.72 -13.76
N ALA A 334 -4.83 10.61 -13.03
CA ALA A 334 -5.32 9.31 -13.47
C ALA A 334 -6.82 9.35 -13.79
N GLY A 335 -7.61 10.05 -12.96
CA GLY A 335 -9.04 10.26 -13.17
C GLY A 335 -9.38 10.90 -14.52
N ALA A 336 -8.52 11.79 -15.05
CA ALA A 336 -8.72 12.41 -16.36
C ALA A 336 -8.56 11.42 -17.54
N PHE A 337 -7.76 10.37 -17.37
CA PHE A 337 -7.55 9.31 -18.37
C PHE A 337 -8.55 8.15 -18.23
N SER A 338 -9.38 8.12 -17.19
CA SER A 338 -10.26 6.99 -16.83
C SER A 338 -11.52 6.82 -17.69
N VAL A 339 -11.64 7.50 -18.84
CA VAL A 339 -12.89 7.65 -19.61
C VAL A 339 -13.49 6.32 -20.10
N ASN A 340 -12.66 5.30 -20.36
CA ASN A 340 -13.09 3.98 -20.86
C ASN A 340 -12.73 2.82 -19.90
N VAL A 341 -12.49 3.12 -18.63
CA VAL A 341 -12.14 2.12 -17.61
C VAL A 341 -13.41 1.40 -17.13
N PRO A 342 -13.38 0.07 -16.88
CA PRO A 342 -14.49 -0.65 -16.26
C PRO A 342 -14.95 -0.01 -14.94
N ALA A 343 -16.23 -0.12 -14.62
CA ALA A 343 -16.82 0.53 -13.44
C ALA A 343 -16.12 0.16 -12.13
N ASP A 344 -15.72 -1.10 -11.98
CA ASP A 344 -15.00 -1.58 -10.78
C ASP A 344 -13.62 -0.94 -10.66
N ALA A 345 -12.84 -0.90 -11.75
CA ALA A 345 -11.52 -0.28 -11.72
C ALA A 345 -11.60 1.24 -11.50
N LYS A 346 -12.65 1.91 -12.00
CA LYS A 346 -12.92 3.32 -11.69
C LYS A 346 -13.32 3.51 -10.22
N ALA A 347 -14.07 2.57 -9.63
CA ALA A 347 -14.43 2.61 -8.22
C ALA A 347 -13.18 2.52 -7.33
N GLU A 348 -12.25 1.63 -7.64
CA GLU A 348 -10.98 1.48 -6.93
C GLU A 348 -10.13 2.77 -6.99
N ASP A 349 -10.01 3.40 -8.17
CA ASP A 349 -9.29 4.68 -8.30
C ASP A 349 -9.89 5.77 -7.39
N LEU A 350 -11.22 5.86 -7.37
CA LEU A 350 -11.95 6.83 -6.54
C LEU A 350 -11.82 6.51 -5.05
N ALA A 351 -11.84 5.23 -4.67
CA ALA A 351 -11.65 4.80 -3.30
C ALA A 351 -10.24 5.10 -2.79
N GLN A 352 -9.22 4.85 -3.62
CA GLN A 352 -7.83 5.19 -3.31
C GLN A 352 -7.65 6.71 -3.20
N LEU A 353 -8.24 7.48 -4.12
CA LEU A 353 -8.23 8.94 -4.07
C LEU A 353 -8.89 9.47 -2.79
N GLY A 354 -10.10 8.99 -2.47
CA GLY A 354 -10.83 9.40 -1.28
C GLY A 354 -10.10 9.07 0.02
N SER A 355 -9.54 7.85 0.13
CA SER A 355 -8.76 7.44 1.30
C SER A 355 -7.48 8.28 1.47
N THR A 356 -6.82 8.62 0.36
CA THR A 356 -5.62 9.48 0.37
C THR A 356 -5.96 10.90 0.82
N TYR A 357 -7.10 11.45 0.40
CA TYR A 357 -7.61 12.73 0.90
C TYR A 357 -7.84 12.71 2.41
N LEU A 358 -8.44 11.66 2.96
CA LEU A 358 -8.65 11.54 4.41
C LEU A 358 -7.33 11.51 5.19
N LYS A 359 -6.36 10.72 4.72
CA LYS A 359 -5.02 10.67 5.33
C LYS A 359 -4.36 12.05 5.34
N LEU A 360 -4.38 12.77 4.22
CA LEU A 360 -3.80 14.11 4.11
C LEU A 360 -4.54 15.13 4.99
N ALA A 361 -5.88 15.09 4.99
CA ALA A 361 -6.71 15.98 5.81
C ALA A 361 -6.44 15.79 7.31
N ALA A 362 -6.26 14.54 7.76
CA ALA A 362 -5.95 14.23 9.15
C ALA A 362 -4.62 14.87 9.60
N MET A 363 -3.60 14.90 8.73
CA MET A 363 -2.33 15.57 9.01
C MET A 363 -2.48 17.11 9.03
N LEU A 364 -3.29 17.67 8.13
CA LEU A 364 -3.49 19.10 8.02
C LEU A 364 -4.43 19.70 9.08
N ARG A 365 -5.25 18.90 9.75
CA ARG A 365 -6.31 19.38 10.67
C ARG A 365 -5.82 20.37 11.73
N LYS A 366 -4.56 20.27 12.17
CA LYS A 366 -3.96 21.17 13.17
C LYS A 366 -3.24 22.39 12.58
N THR A 367 -2.82 22.32 11.32
CA THR A 367 -1.96 23.34 10.69
C THR A 367 -2.70 24.17 9.64
N ASP A 368 -3.71 23.60 8.98
CA ASP A 368 -4.53 24.22 7.93
C ASP A 368 -5.92 23.55 7.90
N SER A 369 -6.82 24.03 8.78
CA SER A 369 -8.16 23.45 8.93
C SER A 369 -9.04 23.63 7.70
N VAL A 370 -8.91 24.76 6.99
CA VAL A 370 -9.72 25.06 5.80
C VAL A 370 -9.39 24.10 4.65
N ARG A 371 -8.10 23.84 4.42
CA ARG A 371 -7.67 22.84 3.45
C ARG A 371 -8.11 21.44 3.87
N ALA A 372 -7.99 21.10 5.16
CA ALA A 372 -8.44 19.81 5.68
C ALA A 372 -9.94 19.57 5.43
N GLU A 373 -10.80 20.53 5.73
CA GLU A 373 -12.25 20.46 5.47
C GLU A 373 -12.56 20.30 3.98
N THR A 374 -11.83 21.02 3.12
CA THR A 374 -11.98 20.89 1.66
C THR A 374 -11.62 19.48 1.17
N LEU A 375 -10.53 18.90 1.70
CA LEU A 375 -10.09 17.55 1.36
C LEU A 375 -11.10 16.50 1.86
N ILE A 376 -11.65 16.67 3.06
CA ILE A 376 -12.70 15.79 3.59
C ILE A 376 -13.95 15.82 2.69
N ALA A 377 -14.39 17.00 2.24
CA ALA A 377 -15.52 17.12 1.32
C ALA A 377 -15.23 16.50 -0.06
N ARG A 378 -13.98 16.51 -0.52
CA ARG A 378 -13.55 15.78 -1.73
C ARG A 378 -13.53 14.27 -1.49
N ALA A 379 -13.05 13.82 -0.34
CA ALA A 379 -13.03 12.41 0.04
C ALA A 379 -14.42 11.79 0.06
N VAL A 380 -15.39 12.45 0.73
CA VAL A 380 -16.79 12.00 0.78
C VAL A 380 -17.34 11.82 -0.64
N ARG A 381 -17.18 12.81 -1.53
CA ARG A 381 -17.68 12.71 -2.91
C ARG A 381 -17.05 11.57 -3.70
N ALA A 382 -15.73 11.39 -3.59
CA ALA A 382 -15.04 10.31 -4.28
C ALA A 382 -15.52 8.94 -3.79
N LEU A 383 -15.67 8.77 -2.47
CA LEU A 383 -16.08 7.51 -1.86
C LEU A 383 -17.57 7.19 -2.05
N GLU A 384 -18.44 8.21 -2.07
CA GLU A 384 -19.85 8.05 -2.46
C GLU A 384 -19.96 7.50 -3.89
N GLU A 385 -19.16 8.03 -4.82
CA GLU A 385 -19.17 7.56 -6.20
C GLU A 385 -18.52 6.18 -6.35
N ALA A 386 -17.42 5.90 -5.63
CA ALA A 386 -16.81 4.57 -5.59
C ALA A 386 -17.81 3.51 -5.10
N SER A 387 -18.44 3.75 -3.95
CA SER A 387 -19.42 2.84 -3.38
C SER A 387 -20.66 2.66 -4.26
N LYS A 388 -21.03 3.66 -5.07
CA LYS A 388 -22.14 3.57 -6.02
C LYS A 388 -21.78 2.74 -7.25
N LEU A 389 -20.55 2.88 -7.75
CA LEU A 389 -20.07 2.16 -8.94
C LEU A 389 -19.82 0.69 -8.63
N SER A 390 -19.22 0.39 -7.48
CA SER A 390 -18.93 -0.97 -7.05
C SER A 390 -19.09 -1.08 -5.52
N PRO A 391 -20.27 -1.45 -5.01
CA PRO A 391 -20.47 -1.61 -3.57
C PRO A 391 -19.61 -2.76 -3.04
N SER A 392 -18.67 -2.45 -2.15
CA SER A 392 -17.83 -3.41 -1.45
C SER A 392 -17.71 -3.02 0.03
N HIS A 393 -17.39 -4.00 0.88
CA HIS A 393 -17.16 -3.74 2.30
C HIS A 393 -16.12 -2.62 2.50
N ASP A 394 -14.98 -2.70 1.79
CA ASP A 394 -13.88 -1.75 1.94
C ASP A 394 -14.29 -0.32 1.50
N HIS A 395 -15.06 -0.20 0.41
CA HIS A 395 -15.59 1.10 -0.03
C HIS A 395 -16.57 1.70 0.99
N VAL A 396 -17.43 0.87 1.57
CA VAL A 396 -18.44 1.33 2.54
C VAL A 396 -17.77 1.76 3.86
N MET A 397 -16.78 1.00 4.32
CA MET A 397 -15.96 1.36 5.49
C MET A 397 -15.23 2.69 5.29
N ALA A 398 -14.53 2.85 4.16
CA ALA A 398 -13.83 4.09 3.84
C ALA A 398 -14.79 5.29 3.72
N LEU A 399 -15.98 5.09 3.11
CA LEU A 399 -17.01 6.12 3.05
C LEU A 399 -17.53 6.51 4.44
N ALA A 400 -17.74 5.54 5.33
CA ALA A 400 -18.19 5.82 6.68
C ALA A 400 -17.15 6.62 7.47
N ASP A 401 -15.87 6.28 7.33
CA ASP A 401 -14.77 7.06 7.92
C ASP A 401 -14.71 8.48 7.35
N ALA A 402 -15.02 8.66 6.06
CA ALA A 402 -15.14 9.98 5.45
C ALA A 402 -16.28 10.81 6.06
N TYR A 403 -17.44 10.19 6.32
CA TYR A 403 -18.55 10.85 7.00
C TYR A 403 -18.19 11.24 8.44
N LEU A 404 -17.45 10.41 9.17
CA LEU A 404 -16.97 10.75 10.51
C LEU A 404 -16.00 11.93 10.47
N ALA A 405 -15.07 11.94 9.51
CA ALA A 405 -14.16 13.07 9.33
C ALA A 405 -14.90 14.37 8.98
N ALA A 406 -16.05 14.27 8.30
CA ALA A 406 -16.93 15.38 7.94
C ALA A 406 -17.92 15.78 9.04
N ASP A 407 -17.81 15.23 10.26
CA ASP A 407 -18.75 15.41 11.37
C ASP A 407 -20.21 15.04 11.02
N GLN A 408 -20.40 14.11 10.07
CA GLN A 408 -21.69 13.57 9.62
C GLN A 408 -22.00 12.21 10.27
N THR A 409 -21.98 12.18 11.61
CA THR A 409 -22.09 10.95 12.42
C THR A 409 -23.31 10.08 12.06
N GLU A 410 -24.49 10.68 11.85
CA GLU A 410 -25.69 9.91 11.49
C GLU A 410 -25.57 9.24 10.12
N LYS A 411 -24.92 9.88 9.13
CA LYS A 411 -24.66 9.23 7.85
C LYS A 411 -23.68 8.08 7.98
N ALA A 412 -22.62 8.26 8.78
CA ALA A 412 -21.69 7.19 9.08
C ALA A 412 -22.41 6.00 9.73
N ILE A 413 -23.28 6.25 10.72
CA ILE A 413 -24.12 5.22 11.36
C ILE A 413 -24.99 4.49 10.34
N THR A 414 -25.70 5.20 9.46
CA THR A 414 -26.52 4.54 8.43
C THR A 414 -25.70 3.71 7.45
N THR A 415 -24.47 4.14 7.15
CA THR A 415 -23.55 3.48 6.22
C THR A 415 -23.00 2.18 6.83
N TYR A 416 -22.53 2.25 8.08
CA TYR A 416 -22.10 1.08 8.86
C TYR A 416 -23.24 0.09 9.10
N GLN A 417 -24.45 0.58 9.39
CA GLN A 417 -25.62 -0.26 9.59
C GLN A 417 -25.98 -1.05 8.33
N ALA A 418 -25.90 -0.42 7.15
CA ALA A 418 -26.17 -1.07 5.87
C ALA A 418 -25.11 -2.14 5.55
N ASP A 419 -23.82 -1.84 5.75
CA ASP A 419 -22.74 -2.83 5.60
C ASP A 419 -22.98 -4.03 6.51
N PHE A 420 -23.15 -3.80 7.80
CA PHE A 420 -23.35 -4.86 8.79
C PHE A 420 -24.59 -5.73 8.49
N ALA A 421 -25.71 -5.11 8.08
CA ALA A 421 -26.91 -5.84 7.69
C ALA A 421 -26.70 -6.75 6.48
N SER A 422 -25.81 -6.37 5.56
CA SER A 422 -25.52 -7.13 4.34
C SER A 422 -24.43 -8.19 4.54
N SER A 423 -23.40 -7.89 5.34
CA SER A 423 -22.19 -8.72 5.45
C SER A 423 -22.30 -9.73 6.60
N GLY A 424 -22.97 -9.36 7.69
CA GLY A 424 -22.97 -10.12 8.94
C GLY A 424 -21.57 -10.38 9.52
N ARG A 425 -20.54 -9.66 9.05
CA ARG A 425 -19.15 -9.91 9.45
C ARG A 425 -18.87 -9.36 10.85
N LEU A 426 -17.96 -10.03 11.56
CA LEU A 426 -17.58 -9.66 12.92
C LEU A 426 -16.84 -8.32 12.99
N ASP A 427 -15.94 -8.06 12.04
CA ASP A 427 -15.20 -6.80 11.93
C ASP A 427 -16.14 -5.62 11.68
N SER A 428 -17.10 -5.75 10.75
CA SER A 428 -18.17 -4.76 10.54
C SER A 428 -18.93 -4.46 11.83
N ALA A 429 -19.30 -5.49 12.58
CA ALA A 429 -20.06 -5.34 13.82
C ALA A 429 -19.26 -4.62 14.91
N LEU A 430 -17.98 -4.95 15.05
CA LEU A 430 -17.09 -4.33 16.02
C LEU A 430 -16.84 -2.86 15.68
N ALA A 431 -16.63 -2.53 14.41
CA ALA A 431 -16.47 -1.16 13.95
C ALA A 431 -17.76 -0.35 14.17
N PHE A 432 -18.91 -0.89 13.80
CA PHE A 432 -20.20 -0.23 13.98
C PHE A 432 -20.54 -0.01 15.46
N ALA A 433 -20.34 -1.02 16.32
CA ALA A 433 -20.54 -0.89 17.76
C ALA A 433 -19.59 0.14 18.38
N GLY A 434 -18.33 0.20 17.92
CA GLY A 434 -17.37 1.21 18.35
C GLY A 434 -17.82 2.63 18.01
N LEU A 435 -18.38 2.83 16.81
CA LEU A 435 -18.98 4.12 16.42
C LEU A 435 -20.17 4.50 17.30
N LEU A 436 -21.10 3.57 17.53
CA LEU A 436 -22.26 3.79 18.38
C LEU A 436 -21.84 4.15 19.82
N GLU A 437 -20.83 3.47 20.36
CA GLU A 437 -20.27 3.79 21.68
C GLU A 437 -19.67 5.20 21.72
N ALA A 438 -18.86 5.56 20.70
CA ALA A 438 -18.25 6.89 20.60
C ALA A 438 -19.29 8.01 20.46
N SER A 439 -20.45 7.73 19.84
CA SER A 439 -21.59 8.66 19.74
C SER A 439 -22.49 8.64 20.99
N GLY A 440 -22.13 7.92 22.05
CA GLY A 440 -22.91 7.83 23.29
C GLY A 440 -24.11 6.86 23.26
N ARG A 441 -24.31 6.11 22.17
CA ARG A 441 -25.40 5.15 21.94
C ARG A 441 -25.00 3.75 22.42
N LYS A 442 -24.60 3.63 23.69
CA LYS A 442 -23.99 2.40 24.26
C LYS A 442 -24.96 1.20 24.24
N GLU A 443 -26.24 1.45 24.47
CA GLU A 443 -27.28 0.42 24.42
C GLU A 443 -27.42 -0.16 23.02
N GLU A 444 -27.39 0.68 21.99
CA GLU A 444 -27.44 0.24 20.59
C GLU A 444 -26.16 -0.49 20.19
N ALA A 445 -24.99 -0.02 20.64
CA ALA A 445 -23.73 -0.73 20.47
C ALA A 445 -23.81 -2.14 21.05
N LEU A 446 -24.36 -2.29 22.26
CA LEU A 446 -24.56 -3.60 22.89
C LEU A 446 -25.55 -4.46 22.10
N GLN A 447 -26.65 -3.90 21.59
CA GLN A 447 -27.61 -4.63 20.77
C GLN A 447 -26.98 -5.15 19.47
N THR A 448 -26.14 -4.34 18.80
CA THR A 448 -25.39 -4.76 17.61
C THR A 448 -24.52 -5.99 17.92
N LEU A 449 -23.79 -5.97 19.04
CA LEU A 449 -22.94 -7.11 19.45
C LEU A 449 -23.74 -8.32 20.00
N GLN A 450 -25.05 -8.19 20.16
CA GLN A 450 -25.95 -9.25 20.60
C GLN A 450 -26.83 -9.80 19.46
N SER A 451 -26.71 -9.28 18.24
CA SER A 451 -27.51 -9.74 17.11
C SER A 451 -27.27 -11.23 16.83
N SER A 452 -28.30 -11.92 16.33
CA SER A 452 -28.25 -13.37 16.06
C SER A 452 -27.17 -13.78 15.05
N SER A 453 -26.73 -12.86 14.19
CA SER A 453 -25.67 -13.10 13.19
C SER A 453 -24.29 -13.36 13.83
N ILE A 454 -24.02 -12.80 15.01
CA ILE A 454 -22.71 -12.89 15.67
C ILE A 454 -22.77 -13.28 17.15
N SER A 455 -23.98 -13.36 17.75
CA SER A 455 -24.17 -13.59 19.18
C SER A 455 -23.51 -14.87 19.71
N ASN A 456 -23.41 -15.88 18.85
CA ASN A 456 -22.84 -17.21 19.16
C ASN A 456 -21.33 -17.31 18.90
N SER A 457 -20.69 -16.24 18.42
CA SER A 457 -19.25 -16.23 18.22
C SER A 457 -18.53 -16.35 19.57
N SER A 458 -17.55 -17.25 19.62
CA SER A 458 -16.63 -17.43 20.75
C SER A 458 -15.40 -16.53 20.66
N ASP A 459 -15.36 -15.60 19.70
CA ASP A 459 -14.25 -14.67 19.52
C ASP A 459 -13.97 -13.88 20.82
N PRO A 460 -12.75 -13.95 21.37
CA PRO A 460 -12.40 -13.27 22.61
C PRO A 460 -12.54 -11.75 22.52
N GLY A 461 -12.30 -11.17 21.34
CA GLY A 461 -12.43 -9.74 21.08
C GLY A 461 -13.89 -9.30 21.20
N LEU A 462 -14.82 -10.01 20.55
CA LEU A 462 -16.26 -9.76 20.65
C LEU A 462 -16.75 -9.85 22.11
N LEU A 463 -16.43 -10.96 22.78
CA LEU A 463 -16.85 -11.21 24.16
C LEU A 463 -16.31 -10.13 25.11
N TYR A 464 -15.07 -9.69 24.92
CA TYR A 464 -14.50 -8.58 25.67
C TYR A 464 -15.27 -7.27 25.44
N GLN A 465 -15.52 -6.88 24.18
CA GLN A 465 -16.24 -5.63 23.88
C GLN A 465 -17.67 -5.65 24.42
N ARG A 466 -18.38 -6.77 24.24
CA ARG A 466 -19.74 -6.97 24.77
C ARG A 466 -19.75 -6.91 26.30
N GLY A 467 -18.80 -7.58 26.94
CA GLY A 467 -18.62 -7.57 28.39
C GLY A 467 -18.30 -6.17 28.94
N ARG A 468 -17.45 -5.40 28.24
CA ARG A 468 -17.14 -4.01 28.59
C ARG A 468 -18.38 -3.12 28.50
N LEU A 469 -19.15 -3.19 27.41
CA LEU A 469 -20.37 -2.39 27.25
C LEU A 469 -21.41 -2.73 28.34
N ARG A 470 -21.59 -4.02 28.66
CA ARG A 470 -22.44 -4.45 29.77
C ARG A 470 -21.98 -3.88 31.11
N PHE A 471 -20.68 -3.87 31.37
CA PHE A 471 -20.12 -3.27 32.58
C PHE A 471 -20.43 -1.76 32.65
N LEU A 472 -20.22 -1.03 31.54
CA LEU A 472 -20.52 0.39 31.45
C LEU A 472 -22.01 0.71 31.59
N LEU A 473 -22.89 -0.21 31.19
CA LEU A 473 -24.34 -0.15 31.33
C LEU A 473 -24.84 -0.75 32.66
N THR A 474 -23.94 -1.01 33.62
CA THR A 474 -24.24 -1.58 34.96
C THR A 474 -24.85 -2.99 34.96
N ASP A 475 -24.86 -3.69 33.82
CA ASP A 475 -25.17 -5.12 33.73
C ASP A 475 -23.96 -5.96 34.18
N HIS A 476 -23.66 -5.90 35.48
CA HIS A 476 -22.54 -6.64 36.07
C HIS A 476 -22.67 -8.16 35.90
N LYS A 477 -23.89 -8.69 35.83
CA LYS A 477 -24.13 -10.13 35.64
C LYS A 477 -23.76 -10.56 34.23
N GLY A 478 -24.21 -9.84 33.22
CA GLY A 478 -23.84 -10.11 31.82
C GLY A 478 -22.37 -9.81 31.55
N ALA A 479 -21.81 -8.74 32.14
CA ALA A 479 -20.39 -8.41 32.04
C ALA A 479 -19.52 -9.55 32.59
N LEU A 480 -19.83 -10.02 33.80
CA LEU A 480 -19.09 -11.13 34.43
C LEU A 480 -19.11 -12.39 33.56
N LYS A 481 -20.26 -12.71 32.93
CA LYS A 481 -20.38 -13.85 32.01
C LYS A 481 -19.43 -13.74 30.82
N ASP A 482 -19.47 -12.63 30.08
CA ASP A 482 -18.69 -12.47 28.84
C ASP A 482 -17.19 -12.26 29.12
N LEU A 483 -16.87 -11.46 30.15
CA LEU A 483 -15.49 -11.17 30.52
C LEU A 483 -14.78 -12.39 31.09
N SER A 484 -15.45 -13.21 31.89
CA SER A 484 -14.83 -14.43 32.44
C SER A 484 -14.49 -15.46 31.36
N THR A 485 -15.25 -15.49 30.27
CA THR A 485 -14.96 -16.36 29.11
C THR A 485 -13.85 -15.79 28.22
N SER A 486 -13.79 -14.47 28.02
CA SER A 486 -12.79 -13.84 27.16
C SER A 486 -11.43 -13.67 27.83
N ALA A 487 -11.38 -13.26 29.11
CA ALA A 487 -10.15 -12.87 29.80
C ALA A 487 -8.99 -13.89 29.73
N PRO A 488 -9.21 -15.23 29.80
CA PRO A 488 -8.13 -16.20 29.66
C PRO A 488 -7.40 -16.16 28.30
N GLN A 489 -8.06 -15.65 27.26
CA GLN A 489 -7.56 -15.61 25.89
C GLN A 489 -7.05 -14.21 25.47
N LEU A 490 -7.23 -13.20 26.32
CA LEU A 490 -6.73 -11.86 26.09
C LEU A 490 -5.26 -11.73 26.52
N THR A 491 -4.57 -10.72 26.00
CA THR A 491 -3.20 -10.36 26.41
C THR A 491 -3.09 -8.85 26.67
N GLY A 492 -2.03 -8.46 27.37
CA GLY A 492 -1.67 -7.05 27.58
C GLY A 492 -2.75 -6.22 28.29
N PRO A 493 -2.92 -4.93 27.93
CA PRO A 493 -3.83 -4.00 28.61
C PRO A 493 -5.30 -4.44 28.62
N LYS A 494 -5.77 -5.09 27.55
CA LYS A 494 -7.16 -5.59 27.47
C LYS A 494 -7.43 -6.65 28.53
N LYS A 495 -6.45 -7.53 28.78
CA LYS A 495 -6.57 -8.56 29.83
C LYS A 495 -6.64 -7.93 31.22
N ALA A 496 -5.76 -6.97 31.52
CA ALA A 496 -5.76 -6.26 32.79
C ALA A 496 -7.12 -5.58 33.05
N GLU A 497 -7.66 -4.89 32.04
CA GLU A 497 -8.95 -4.24 32.15
C GLU A 497 -10.13 -5.21 32.33
N ALA A 498 -10.16 -6.31 31.56
CA ALA A 498 -11.18 -7.33 31.72
C ALA A 498 -11.18 -7.93 33.13
N ARG A 499 -9.99 -8.23 33.68
CA ARG A 499 -9.81 -8.72 35.05
C ARG A 499 -10.27 -7.73 36.11
N TYR A 500 -9.95 -6.45 35.91
CA TYR A 500 -10.47 -5.39 36.77
C TYR A 500 -12.01 -5.33 36.77
N MET A 501 -12.64 -5.33 35.60
CA MET A 501 -14.11 -5.29 35.48
C MET A 501 -14.77 -6.55 36.07
N ILE A 502 -14.14 -7.71 35.96
CA ILE A 502 -14.56 -8.95 36.64
C ILE A 502 -14.54 -8.74 38.16
N SER A 503 -13.43 -8.21 38.70
CA SER A 503 -13.28 -7.96 40.13
C SER A 503 -14.38 -7.05 40.67
N ILE A 504 -14.61 -5.92 40.01
CA ILE A 504 -15.68 -4.98 40.37
C ILE A 504 -17.05 -5.66 40.29
N SER A 505 -17.32 -6.41 39.21
CA SER A 505 -18.62 -7.09 39.03
C SER A 505 -18.88 -8.15 40.10
N GLU A 506 -17.86 -8.90 40.53
CA GLU A 506 -17.95 -9.85 41.65
C GLU A 506 -18.24 -9.11 42.98
N THR A 507 -17.55 -7.99 43.23
CA THR A 507 -17.77 -7.16 44.44
C THR A 507 -19.17 -6.55 44.47
N THR A 508 -19.73 -6.17 43.33
CA THR A 508 -21.10 -5.63 43.23
C THR A 508 -22.16 -6.71 43.41
N LEU A 509 -21.97 -7.89 42.81
CA LEU A 509 -22.96 -8.97 42.83
C LEU A 509 -22.94 -9.79 44.14
N ARG A 510 -21.80 -9.86 44.82
CA ARG A 510 -21.57 -10.59 46.09
C ARG A 510 -22.15 -12.02 46.15
N GLN A 511 -22.11 -12.76 45.05
CA GLN A 511 -22.55 -14.17 45.02
C GLN A 511 -21.65 -15.05 45.90
N THR A 512 -22.10 -16.26 46.28
CA THR A 512 -21.28 -17.17 47.08
C THR A 512 -19.87 -17.36 46.50
N GLY A 513 -18.84 -17.17 47.34
CA GLY A 513 -17.43 -17.23 46.93
C GLY A 513 -16.90 -16.01 46.15
N TRP A 514 -17.67 -14.92 46.05
CA TRP A 514 -17.29 -13.71 45.30
C TRP A 514 -15.92 -13.17 45.70
N LEU A 515 -15.63 -13.09 47.00
CA LEU A 515 -14.41 -12.43 47.49
C LEU A 515 -13.14 -13.11 46.95
N ALA A 516 -13.11 -14.45 46.93
CA ALA A 516 -11.97 -15.19 46.39
C ALA A 516 -11.78 -14.96 44.88
N ARG A 517 -12.88 -14.89 44.12
CA ARG A 517 -12.84 -14.62 42.67
C ARG A 517 -12.49 -13.17 42.37
N ALA A 518 -13.04 -12.22 43.13
CA ALA A 518 -12.76 -10.79 43.02
C ALA A 518 -11.28 -10.50 43.30
N LEU A 519 -10.72 -11.11 44.35
CA LEU A 519 -9.30 -11.01 44.71
C LEU A 519 -8.41 -11.56 43.60
N ALA A 520 -8.68 -12.78 43.12
CA ALA A 520 -7.87 -13.37 42.06
C ALA A 520 -7.86 -12.51 40.79
N ALA A 521 -9.01 -11.91 40.45
CA ALA A 521 -9.11 -11.01 39.30
C ALA A 521 -8.41 -9.66 39.54
N ALA A 522 -8.51 -9.05 40.73
CA ALA A 522 -7.83 -7.81 41.05
C ALA A 522 -6.30 -7.96 41.08
N ASP A 523 -5.81 -9.04 41.69
CA ASP A 523 -4.38 -9.36 41.76
C ASP A 523 -3.79 -9.51 40.35
N GLU A 524 -4.47 -10.26 39.47
CA GLU A 524 -4.02 -10.40 38.09
C GLU A 524 -4.06 -9.07 37.32
N ALA A 525 -5.08 -8.23 37.53
CA ALA A 525 -5.12 -6.91 36.90
C ALA A 525 -3.96 -6.00 37.33
N ALA A 526 -3.65 -5.96 38.62
CA ALA A 526 -2.55 -5.17 39.17
C ALA A 526 -1.16 -5.72 38.78
N GLN A 527 -1.02 -7.03 38.61
CA GLN A 527 0.22 -7.63 38.11
C GLN A 527 0.46 -7.32 36.64
N LEU A 528 -0.61 -7.31 35.82
CA LEU A 528 -0.52 -7.00 34.39
C LEU A 528 -0.25 -5.51 34.13
N ASP A 529 -0.77 -4.61 34.98
CA ASP A 529 -0.50 -3.17 34.92
C ASP A 529 -0.49 -2.57 36.33
N SER A 530 0.71 -2.54 36.92
CA SER A 530 0.94 -2.02 38.27
C SER A 530 1.00 -0.49 38.35
N PHE A 531 0.98 0.22 37.20
CA PHE A 531 0.98 1.67 37.15
C PHE A 531 -0.45 2.25 37.16
N SER A 532 -1.42 1.48 36.71
CA SER A 532 -2.84 1.86 36.75
C SER A 532 -3.37 1.96 38.18
N ARG A 533 -3.66 3.20 38.60
CA ARG A 533 -4.20 3.52 39.94
C ARG A 533 -5.48 2.74 40.26
N LYS A 534 -6.39 2.58 39.29
CA LYS A 534 -7.66 1.86 39.50
C LYS A 534 -7.48 0.38 39.82
N TYR A 535 -6.47 -0.27 39.23
CA TYR A 535 -6.19 -1.70 39.47
C TYR A 535 -5.57 -1.90 40.84
N VAL A 536 -4.56 -1.10 41.17
CA VAL A 536 -3.90 -1.14 42.48
C VAL A 536 -4.86 -0.78 43.62
N ARG A 537 -5.74 0.21 43.42
CA ARG A 537 -6.79 0.56 44.39
C ARG A 537 -7.67 -0.66 44.68
N GLN A 538 -8.19 -1.32 43.64
CA GLN A 538 -9.08 -2.46 43.81
C GLN A 538 -8.40 -3.64 44.50
N ASP A 539 -7.14 -3.93 44.14
CA ASP A 539 -6.35 -4.98 44.80
C ASP A 539 -6.15 -4.69 46.29
N CYS A 540 -5.72 -3.46 46.63
CA CYS A 540 -5.56 -3.05 48.02
C CYS A 540 -6.88 -3.13 48.82
N LEU A 541 -7.98 -2.60 48.28
CA LEU A 541 -9.29 -2.59 48.96
C LEU A 541 -9.79 -4.01 49.23
N LEU A 542 -9.67 -4.92 48.27
CA LEU A 542 -10.11 -6.30 48.46
C LEU A 542 -9.27 -7.05 49.48
N HIS A 543 -7.96 -6.78 49.54
CA HIS A 543 -7.11 -7.35 50.60
C HIS A 543 -7.46 -6.77 51.98
N ILE A 544 -7.78 -5.48 52.07
CA ILE A 544 -8.32 -4.86 53.29
C ILE A 544 -9.63 -5.55 53.70
N GLU A 545 -10.55 -5.75 52.76
CA GLU A 545 -11.84 -6.39 53.04
C GLU A 545 -11.67 -7.85 53.49
N GLN A 546 -10.79 -8.60 52.82
CA GLN A 546 -10.44 -9.99 53.16
C GLN A 546 -9.89 -10.13 54.57
N GLY A 547 -9.03 -9.21 55.00
CA GLY A 547 -8.38 -9.27 56.30
C GLY A 547 -7.51 -10.53 56.47
N GLY A 548 -7.68 -11.23 57.58
CA GLY A 548 -6.95 -12.47 57.89
C GLY A 548 -5.48 -12.25 58.28
N LYS A 549 -4.68 -13.32 58.21
CA LYS A 549 -3.29 -13.34 58.71
C LYS A 549 -2.39 -12.33 57.99
N SER A 550 -2.52 -12.20 56.67
CA SER A 550 -1.67 -11.33 55.83
C SER A 550 -1.86 -9.84 56.11
N VAL A 551 -3.07 -9.42 56.45
CA VAL A 551 -3.33 -8.04 56.91
C VAL A 551 -2.88 -7.89 58.36
N ARG A 552 -3.21 -8.84 59.25
CA ARG A 552 -2.83 -8.82 60.67
C ARG A 552 -1.32 -8.66 60.87
N ASN A 553 -0.50 -9.40 60.12
CA ASN A 553 0.96 -9.34 60.22
C ASN A 553 1.61 -8.30 59.28
N GLY A 554 0.81 -7.55 58.51
CA GLY A 554 1.29 -6.50 57.60
C GLY A 554 1.94 -7.00 56.30
N THR A 555 1.97 -8.31 56.01
CA THR A 555 2.61 -8.83 54.79
C THR A 555 1.96 -8.31 53.51
N SER A 556 0.66 -8.03 53.51
CA SER A 556 -0.03 -7.45 52.35
C SER A 556 0.10 -5.92 52.24
N LEU A 557 0.80 -5.23 53.14
CA LEU A 557 0.92 -3.76 53.13
C LEU A 557 1.54 -3.24 51.82
N GLN A 558 2.45 -3.99 51.22
CA GLN A 558 3.08 -3.65 49.94
C GLN A 558 2.09 -3.50 48.77
N ARG A 559 0.90 -4.11 48.87
CA ARG A 559 -0.19 -3.97 47.90
C ARG A 559 -0.92 -2.62 48.01
N CYS A 560 -0.70 -1.89 49.09
CA CYS A 560 -1.23 -0.55 49.35
C CYS A 560 -0.06 0.47 49.31
N PRO A 561 0.27 1.02 48.13
CA PRO A 561 1.50 1.79 47.92
C PRO A 561 1.61 3.02 48.83
N SER A 562 2.84 3.38 49.21
CA SER A 562 3.15 4.54 50.08
C SER A 562 3.21 5.90 49.38
N ASN A 563 3.27 5.92 48.04
CA ASN A 563 3.91 7.05 47.37
C ASN A 563 2.92 8.18 47.03
N GLY A 564 2.93 9.25 47.83
CA GLY A 564 2.81 10.66 47.42
C GLY A 564 1.47 11.21 46.95
N THR A 565 0.40 10.43 46.87
CA THR A 565 -0.93 10.93 46.52
C THR A 565 -1.92 10.74 47.67
N ALA A 566 -2.90 11.64 47.78
CA ALA A 566 -3.95 11.59 48.79
C ALA A 566 -4.70 10.24 48.79
N GLU A 567 -4.99 9.68 47.61
CA GLU A 567 -5.62 8.37 47.43
C GLU A 567 -4.80 7.23 48.06
N ARG A 568 -3.48 7.21 47.82
CA ARG A 568 -2.59 6.17 48.36
C ARG A 568 -2.50 6.26 49.88
N HIS A 569 -2.45 7.47 50.41
CA HIS A 569 -2.50 7.74 51.85
C HIS A 569 -3.82 7.28 52.48
N LEU A 570 -4.96 7.52 51.82
CA LEU A 570 -6.27 7.02 52.24
C LEU A 570 -6.28 5.49 52.34
N LEU A 571 -5.86 4.80 51.28
CA LEU A 571 -5.80 3.34 51.25
C LEU A 571 -4.88 2.77 52.34
N ARG A 572 -3.73 3.42 52.58
CA ARG A 572 -2.76 2.99 53.59
C ARG A 572 -3.28 3.20 55.02
N GLY A 573 -3.95 4.32 55.27
CA GLY A 573 -4.64 4.54 56.55
C GLY A 573 -5.75 3.52 56.80
N MET A 574 -6.54 3.20 55.77
CA MET A 574 -7.55 2.13 55.84
C MET A 574 -6.94 0.76 56.13
N PHE A 575 -5.79 0.45 55.52
CA PHE A 575 -5.06 -0.79 55.80
C PHE A 575 -4.66 -0.88 57.27
N PHE A 576 -4.05 0.17 57.83
CA PHE A 576 -3.63 0.16 59.24
C PHE A 576 -4.82 0.10 60.21
N LEU A 577 -5.94 0.77 59.90
CA LEU A 577 -7.18 0.60 60.66
C LEU A 577 -7.66 -0.85 60.66
N LYS A 578 -7.64 -1.51 59.51
CA LYS A 578 -8.01 -2.93 59.40
C LYS A 578 -7.04 -3.83 60.15
N GLN A 579 -5.74 -3.55 60.07
CA GLN A 579 -4.73 -4.29 60.80
C GLN A 579 -4.92 -4.16 62.32
N ALA A 580 -5.24 -2.96 62.80
CA ALA A 580 -5.58 -2.71 64.20
C ALA A 580 -6.82 -3.50 64.63
N GLN A 581 -7.86 -3.58 63.78
CA GLN A 581 -9.08 -4.35 64.05
C GLN A 581 -8.84 -5.86 64.19
N LEU A 582 -7.87 -6.39 63.44
CA LEU A 582 -7.52 -7.81 63.44
C LEU A 582 -6.46 -8.16 64.49
N THR A 583 -5.89 -7.17 65.16
CA THR A 583 -4.90 -7.36 66.22
C THR A 583 -5.60 -7.76 67.51
N GLU A 584 -5.21 -8.89 68.08
CA GLU A 584 -5.65 -9.31 69.42
C GLU A 584 -4.98 -8.42 70.47
N VAL A 585 -5.80 -7.76 71.30
CA VAL A 585 -5.32 -6.84 72.35
C VAL A 585 -5.64 -7.45 73.70
N SER A 586 -4.61 -7.82 74.46
CA SER A 586 -4.82 -8.30 75.82
C SER A 586 -4.78 -7.13 76.81
N PRO A 587 -5.76 -7.02 77.73
CA PRO A 587 -5.72 -6.02 78.79
C PRO A 587 -4.53 -6.21 79.74
N TYR A 588 -3.90 -7.39 79.73
CA TYR A 588 -2.78 -7.75 80.62
C TYR A 588 -1.40 -7.75 79.92
N ASN A 589 -1.33 -7.45 78.63
CA ASN A 589 -0.06 -7.41 77.88
C ASN A 589 0.18 -6.03 77.28
N ALA A 590 1.06 -5.25 77.93
CA ALA A 590 1.46 -3.92 77.49
C ALA A 590 1.95 -3.90 76.03
N ALA A 591 2.75 -4.89 75.61
CA ALA A 591 3.26 -4.95 74.24
C ALA A 591 2.14 -5.10 73.20
N SER A 592 1.08 -5.86 73.51
CA SER A 592 -0.07 -6.00 72.60
C SER A 592 -0.88 -4.70 72.49
N GLN A 593 -1.00 -3.95 73.60
CA GLN A 593 -1.66 -2.65 73.62
C GLN A 593 -0.85 -1.58 72.89
N ASP A 594 0.47 -1.58 73.07
CA ASP A 594 1.38 -0.64 72.41
C ASP A 594 1.44 -0.87 70.90
N MET A 595 1.44 -2.14 70.47
CA MET A 595 1.33 -2.48 69.05
C MET A 595 0.01 -1.97 68.45
N TRP A 596 -1.12 -2.18 69.13
CA TRP A 596 -2.42 -1.68 68.67
C TRP A 596 -2.48 -0.15 68.60
N ARG A 597 -1.97 0.55 69.62
CA ARG A 597 -1.87 2.03 69.61
C ARG A 597 -0.96 2.51 68.48
N SER A 598 0.17 1.83 68.25
CA SER A 598 1.10 2.13 67.17
C SER A 598 0.42 2.03 65.80
N LEU A 599 -0.38 0.98 65.55
CA LEU A 599 -1.15 0.83 64.31
C LEU A 599 -2.18 1.95 64.12
N LEU A 600 -2.89 2.36 65.18
CA LEU A 600 -3.83 3.48 65.11
C LEU A 600 -3.14 4.83 64.86
N ASN A 601 -1.93 5.01 65.38
CA ASN A 601 -1.11 6.19 65.10
C ASN A 601 -0.63 6.19 63.65
N LEU A 602 -0.15 5.05 63.15
CA LEU A 602 0.21 4.89 61.72
C LEU A 602 -0.97 5.18 60.79
N ALA A 603 -2.19 4.78 61.17
CA ALA A 603 -3.40 5.12 60.42
C ALA A 603 -3.65 6.63 60.38
N ASP A 604 -3.64 7.31 61.54
CA ASP A 604 -3.87 8.76 61.61
C ASP A 604 -2.76 9.57 60.91
N ASP A 605 -1.51 9.14 61.03
CA ASP A 605 -0.37 9.76 60.34
C ASP A 605 -0.50 9.59 58.82
N ALA A 606 -0.93 8.42 58.33
CA ALA A 606 -1.20 8.22 56.91
C ALA A 606 -2.32 9.14 56.42
N PHE A 607 -3.43 9.25 57.15
CA PHE A 607 -4.51 10.17 56.77
C PHE A 607 -4.08 11.64 56.81
N ARG A 608 -3.26 12.04 57.80
CA ARG A 608 -2.73 13.41 57.91
C ARG A 608 -1.83 13.75 56.72
N ALA A 609 -0.90 12.87 56.38
CA ALA A 609 -0.06 13.02 55.19
C ALA A 609 -0.92 13.09 53.91
N GLY A 610 -2.01 12.31 53.84
CA GLY A 610 -2.99 12.42 52.76
C GLY A 610 -3.61 13.81 52.65
N LEU A 611 -4.03 14.40 53.77
CA LEU A 611 -4.64 15.74 53.80
C LEU A 611 -3.67 16.85 53.37
N GLU A 612 -2.38 16.69 53.67
CA GLU A 612 -1.33 17.62 53.23
C GLU A 612 -1.14 17.59 51.71
N THR A 613 -1.48 16.48 51.05
CA THR A 613 -1.34 16.29 49.60
C THR A 613 -2.65 16.41 48.81
N ALA A 614 -3.80 16.44 49.48
CA ALA A 614 -5.11 16.42 48.84
C ALA A 614 -5.49 17.80 48.29
N GLY A 615 -5.93 17.84 47.03
CA GLY A 615 -6.60 19.04 46.49
C GLY A 615 -7.98 19.24 47.10
N ASP A 616 -8.43 20.49 47.24
CA ASP A 616 -9.70 20.83 47.92
C ASP A 616 -10.94 20.14 47.31
N ASN A 617 -10.93 19.91 46.00
CA ASN A 617 -12.00 19.24 45.26
C ASN A 617 -11.50 17.99 44.52
N GLU A 618 -10.42 17.36 44.99
CA GLU A 618 -9.91 16.13 44.36
C GLU A 618 -10.89 14.98 44.58
N THR A 619 -11.50 14.50 43.49
CA THR A 619 -12.43 13.37 43.50
C THR A 619 -11.84 12.16 42.80
N VAL A 620 -12.14 10.99 43.34
CA VAL A 620 -11.73 9.69 42.78
C VAL A 620 -12.95 8.78 42.68
N ARG A 621 -13.12 8.18 41.51
CA ARG A 621 -14.16 7.18 41.25
C ARG A 621 -13.84 5.87 41.95
N PHE A 622 -14.73 5.37 42.81
CA PHE A 622 -14.67 4.01 43.36
C PHE A 622 -15.75 3.17 42.66
N ASP A 623 -15.35 2.41 41.64
CA ASP A 623 -16.29 1.71 40.74
C ASP A 623 -17.07 0.59 41.42
N ASP A 624 -16.51 -0.01 42.46
CA ASP A 624 -17.16 -0.99 43.36
C ASP A 624 -18.27 -0.35 44.21
N LEU A 625 -18.14 0.95 44.53
CA LEU A 625 -19.17 1.74 45.20
C LEU A 625 -20.12 2.45 44.25
N GLY A 626 -19.80 2.49 42.95
CA GLY A 626 -20.57 3.22 41.94
C GLY A 626 -20.62 4.74 42.15
N LYS A 627 -19.71 5.34 42.95
CA LYS A 627 -19.72 6.77 43.30
C LYS A 627 -18.34 7.42 43.23
N ASP A 628 -18.34 8.73 43.03
CA ASP A 628 -17.14 9.57 43.19
C ASP A 628 -16.97 9.96 44.66
N VAL A 629 -15.75 9.84 45.16
CA VAL A 629 -15.39 10.11 46.56
C VAL A 629 -14.46 11.31 46.59
N VAL A 630 -14.83 12.33 47.36
CA VAL A 630 -13.97 13.49 47.65
C VAL A 630 -12.89 13.02 48.62
N LEU A 631 -11.63 13.05 48.18
CA LEU A 631 -10.52 12.46 48.95
C LEU A 631 -10.31 13.16 50.29
N LYS A 632 -10.36 14.49 50.31
CA LYS A 632 -10.19 15.27 51.55
C LYS A 632 -11.22 14.87 52.61
N THR A 633 -12.49 14.77 52.21
CA THR A 633 -13.58 14.31 53.10
C THR A 633 -13.35 12.88 53.58
N ALA A 634 -12.96 11.96 52.70
CA ALA A 634 -12.68 10.58 53.08
C ALA A 634 -11.49 10.45 54.05
N LEU A 635 -10.45 11.27 53.86
CA LEU A 635 -9.29 11.33 54.75
C LEU A 635 -9.65 11.89 56.14
N GLU A 636 -10.42 12.98 56.20
CA GLU A 636 -10.95 13.54 57.46
C GLU A 636 -11.82 12.52 58.21
N GLN A 637 -12.69 11.83 57.48
CA GLN A 637 -13.49 10.73 57.99
C GLN A 637 -12.62 9.58 58.52
N GLY A 638 -11.53 9.23 57.83
CA GLY A 638 -10.57 8.22 58.30
C GLY A 638 -9.92 8.59 59.63
N ARG A 639 -9.56 9.87 59.82
CA ARG A 639 -9.04 10.39 61.10
C ARG A 639 -10.08 10.31 62.21
N LEU A 640 -11.34 10.59 61.92
CA LEU A 640 -12.45 10.41 62.87
C LEU A 640 -12.60 8.95 63.29
N VAL A 641 -12.45 8.00 62.37
CA VAL A 641 -12.45 6.56 62.69
C VAL A 641 -11.28 6.20 63.60
N ALA A 642 -10.06 6.67 63.30
CA ALA A 642 -8.88 6.43 64.13
C ALA A 642 -9.03 7.01 65.56
N ALA A 643 -9.49 8.27 65.66
CA ALA A 643 -9.74 8.95 66.93
C ALA A 643 -10.83 8.24 67.75
N ARG A 644 -11.90 7.77 67.10
CA ARG A 644 -12.92 6.96 67.75
C ARG A 644 -12.33 5.66 68.30
N CYS A 645 -11.47 4.98 67.54
CA CYS A 645 -10.85 3.74 68.01
C CYS A 645 -9.92 3.98 69.20
N ARG A 646 -9.22 5.12 69.26
CA ARG A 646 -8.43 5.54 70.44
C ARG A 646 -9.28 5.99 71.63
N ARG A 647 -10.60 6.17 71.45
CA ARG A 647 -11.55 6.75 72.41
C ARG A 647 -11.32 8.24 72.66
N ASP A 648 -10.68 8.94 71.73
CA ASP A 648 -10.48 10.39 71.78
C ASP A 648 -11.80 11.15 71.48
N THR A 649 -12.72 10.50 70.78
CA THR A 649 -14.03 11.06 70.42
C THR A 649 -15.13 10.00 70.50
N VAL A 650 -16.37 10.44 70.76
CA VAL A 650 -17.57 9.59 70.79
C VAL A 650 -18.46 9.99 69.62
N ILE A 651 -18.75 9.04 68.73
CA ILE A 651 -19.65 9.22 67.59
C ILE A 651 -20.92 8.40 67.87
N ALA A 652 -22.07 9.08 67.93
CA ALA A 652 -23.35 8.42 68.17
C ALA A 652 -23.73 7.51 66.97
N PRO A 653 -24.20 6.27 67.20
CA PRO A 653 -24.55 5.33 66.12
C PRO A 653 -25.63 5.83 65.15
N ASP A 654 -26.53 6.70 65.57
CA ASP A 654 -27.61 7.22 64.71
C ASP A 654 -27.30 8.62 64.14
N SER A 655 -26.05 9.08 64.28
CA SER A 655 -25.66 10.40 63.76
C SER A 655 -25.46 10.37 62.25
N VAL A 656 -25.67 11.52 61.61
CA VAL A 656 -25.34 11.72 60.18
C VAL A 656 -23.88 11.34 59.90
N THR A 657 -22.97 11.69 60.81
CA THR A 657 -21.55 11.32 60.71
C THR A 657 -21.35 9.81 60.71
N TRP A 658 -22.04 9.05 61.58
CA TRP A 658 -21.93 7.60 61.60
C TRP A 658 -22.37 6.97 60.27
N HIS A 659 -23.53 7.38 59.74
CA HIS A 659 -24.02 6.88 58.46
C HIS A 659 -23.07 7.21 57.29
N GLN A 660 -22.43 8.38 57.30
CA GLN A 660 -21.41 8.74 56.31
C GLN A 660 -20.17 7.83 56.41
N LEU A 661 -19.68 7.56 57.62
CA LEU A 661 -18.56 6.65 57.85
C LEU A 661 -18.91 5.21 57.43
N GLU A 662 -20.11 4.75 57.78
CA GLU A 662 -20.60 3.42 57.42
C GLU A 662 -20.71 3.25 55.89
N ALA A 663 -21.19 4.27 55.18
CA ALA A 663 -21.33 4.25 53.73
C ALA A 663 -20.01 4.18 52.94
N PHE A 664 -18.86 4.38 53.57
CA PHE A 664 -17.54 4.25 52.93
C PHE A 664 -16.65 3.28 53.69
N PHE A 665 -16.22 3.61 54.92
CA PHE A 665 -15.37 2.73 55.74
C PHE A 665 -16.09 1.45 56.16
N GLY A 666 -17.40 1.50 56.40
CA GLY A 666 -18.21 0.33 56.69
C GLY A 666 -18.27 -0.67 55.53
N HIS A 667 -18.35 -0.18 54.28
CA HIS A 667 -18.35 -1.02 53.07
C HIS A 667 -17.13 -1.96 53.01
N TYR A 668 -15.94 -1.44 53.35
CA TYR A 668 -14.69 -2.21 53.38
C TYR A 668 -14.44 -2.92 54.72
N GLY A 669 -15.40 -2.85 55.65
CA GLY A 669 -15.29 -3.44 56.98
C GLY A 669 -14.16 -2.85 57.82
N VAL A 670 -13.95 -1.52 57.73
CA VAL A 670 -12.89 -0.74 58.40
C VAL A 670 -13.47 0.18 59.52
N LEU A 671 -14.71 -0.04 59.95
CA LEU A 671 -15.38 0.80 60.96
C LEU A 671 -15.31 0.27 62.41
N LYS A 672 -14.83 -0.96 62.61
CA LYS A 672 -14.82 -1.60 63.93
C LYS A 672 -13.65 -1.08 64.77
N CYS A 673 -13.85 -0.94 66.08
CA CYS A 673 -12.77 -0.61 67.01
C CYS A 673 -12.77 -1.71 68.06
N THR A 674 -12.17 -2.85 67.76
CA THR A 674 -12.11 -3.97 68.72
C THR A 674 -11.23 -3.59 69.90
N PRO A 675 -11.70 -3.90 71.11
CA PRO A 675 -10.99 -4.79 72.01
C PRO A 675 -11.88 -6.01 72.21
N HIS A 676 -11.46 -7.16 71.68
CA HIS A 676 -11.98 -8.43 72.22
C HIS A 676 -11.15 -8.81 73.43
#